data_AF-A0A1J9Q997-F1
#
_entry.id   AF-A0A1J9Q997-F1
#
_cell.length_a   1.000
_cell.length_b   1.000
_cell.length_c   1.000
_cell.angle_alpha   90.00
_cell.angle_beta   90.00
_cell.angle_gamma   90.00
#
_symmetry.space_group_name_H-M   'P 1'
#
loop_
_entity.id
_entity.type
_entity.pdbx_description
1 polymer ?
#
loop_
_entity_poly.entity_id
_entity_poly.type
_entity_poly.pdbx_seq_one_letter_code
_entity_poly.pdbx_strand_id
1 'polypeptide(L)'
;MTKFNPETVSTDYDEADRLYFENINLESVLDIYQLESASGVIMSMGGQTPNNIALPLYRLNVNILGTSPEMIDTAENRYKFSRLLDHIEVDQPAWKELTSIEEATEFCAKVGYPVLVRPSYVLSGAAMNTVYSLDDLASYLNQAVEVSREHPVVITKYIENAKEIEMDAVAKNGVMVGHFISEHVENAGVHSGDATLILPPQDLDPETVRRIEEATRKIGNALNVTGPFNIQFIAKDNDIKVIECNVRASRSFPFVSKVMGVDLIEMATMAMIGKPFTEYPPVTIPKNYVGVKVPQFSFSRLSGADPVLGVEMASTGEVACFGRDRYEAYIKALISTGFKLPKKNVLFSIGSFKEKVEMLPSIRKLHALGYNLFATAGTADYLKEHGLPVKYLEVLAGEEEDLKSEYSLTQHLANNLIDLYINLPSSNRFRRPANYMSKGYRTRRMAVDYQTPLVTNVKNAKILIEAIARHYTMNVMSIDCQTSYRAVTLPGLINVAAFVPGLANPDSPDFQVVTKASIANGFSMVRIMPVGVDSFVTDFQALRTAQHNSSKGSYCDFNLSVAATSGNSDKVGLVTGEVGALFIPFNHLSGNISKVATVTSHFASWPTNKPIITDAKATDLASILLLASLHNRNIHVMSVTSKEDMGLIALSKEKGLKVTCDVAIYSFFLSTDDYPGCTCLPSKKDQEVLWEHLDTIDIFSIGSLPYQVAGSHASPAVGIQDALPLLFTAVSDKRLTIEDVISRLHDNPKRIFELHDQPDASVEIEFDRPYIFQSHDVWSPFVGKTLKASVRRVTFQGKTSCLDGEMMLDAPKGADMSSHRLAPPAPASPALKDILATSPRSESAFGRRLSFSATPLQRPSRFKPSAPDGYAPSVSGDEFVPAAPIYPYPSRISPSLQQLLSQSSFKQKHILSVSQFTRPDLHLLFTVAQEMRLGVQRHGVLDILKGRVLTTLFFEPSTRTSASFDAAMQRLGGRTIPVATEHSSTQKGETLQDTVRTLGCYSDAIVLRHPDDSSAATAAKFSPVPIINGGNGAMEHPTQAFLDLFTIREELGTVNDITITFTGDLKYGRTVHSLVKLLQFYEVRVQLVSPKALAIPEEVRQQLVSSGQLILESTALTPEIIARSDVLYCTRVQKERFEDLAEYERLKNAFVIDNTVLKHAKSQMIVMHPLPRNQEVCEEVDFDQRAAYFRQMKYGLYCRMALLALVMAS
;
A
#
# COMPACT_ATOMS: atom_id res chain seq x y z
N MET A 1 13.32 11.99 -1.18
CA MET A 1 12.90 10.64 -1.62
C MET A 1 12.72 10.63 -3.13
N THR A 2 13.13 9.56 -3.83
CA THR A 2 12.94 9.40 -5.29
C THR A 2 12.27 8.07 -5.58
N LYS A 3 11.05 8.08 -6.10
CA LYS A 3 10.25 6.87 -6.38
C LYS A 3 9.11 7.18 -7.34
N PHE A 4 8.75 6.24 -8.22
CA PHE A 4 7.68 6.40 -9.22
C PHE A 4 6.47 5.49 -9.00
N ASN A 5 6.41 4.75 -7.89
CA ASN A 5 5.28 3.85 -7.61
C ASN A 5 4.20 4.59 -6.81
N PRO A 6 3.02 4.90 -7.40
CA PRO A 6 1.98 5.69 -6.73
C PRO A 6 1.29 4.96 -5.57
N GLU A 7 1.45 3.64 -5.45
CA GLU A 7 0.81 2.84 -4.41
C GLU A 7 1.57 2.85 -3.08
N THR A 8 2.74 3.50 -3.02
CA THR A 8 3.64 3.39 -1.86
C THR A 8 3.49 4.55 -0.89
N VAL A 9 3.57 4.24 0.41
CA VAL A 9 3.70 5.28 1.45
C VAL A 9 4.97 6.12 1.25
N SER A 10 6.05 5.55 0.68
CA SER A 10 7.26 6.32 0.35
C SER A 10 7.07 7.42 -0.70
N THR A 11 5.95 7.41 -1.44
CA THR A 11 5.57 8.48 -2.37
C THR A 11 4.52 9.43 -1.79
N ASP A 12 4.28 9.36 -0.49
CA ASP A 12 3.58 10.39 0.24
C ASP A 12 4.52 11.57 0.49
N TYR A 13 4.02 12.79 0.31
CA TYR A 13 4.81 14.02 0.52
C TYR A 13 5.05 14.29 2.00
N ASP A 14 4.27 13.68 2.91
CA ASP A 14 4.45 13.81 4.35
C ASP A 14 5.64 12.99 4.89
N GLU A 15 6.15 12.01 4.12
CA GLU A 15 7.20 11.08 4.54
C GLU A 15 8.63 11.57 4.22
N ALA A 16 8.77 12.63 3.42
CA ALA A 16 10.09 13.16 3.04
C ALA A 16 10.04 14.67 2.79
N ASP A 17 11.10 15.38 3.20
CA ASP A 17 11.22 16.84 3.00
C ASP A 17 11.05 17.26 1.53
N ARG A 18 11.56 16.42 0.61
CA ARG A 18 11.40 16.59 -0.84
C ARG A 18 11.13 15.24 -1.49
N LEU A 19 10.05 15.16 -2.24
CA LEU A 19 9.66 13.98 -3.01
C LEU A 19 9.84 14.24 -4.52
N TYR A 20 10.64 13.41 -5.15
CA TYR A 20 10.81 13.33 -6.60
C TYR A 20 10.05 12.12 -7.13
N PHE A 21 8.89 12.36 -7.74
CA PHE A 21 8.10 11.31 -8.38
C PHE A 21 8.66 10.97 -9.76
N GLU A 22 9.86 10.36 -9.78
CA GLU A 22 10.68 10.15 -10.96
C GLU A 22 11.19 8.71 -11.09
N ASN A 23 11.62 8.36 -12.31
CA ASN A 23 12.17 7.05 -12.60
C ASN A 23 13.50 6.82 -11.86
N ILE A 24 13.72 5.60 -11.37
CA ILE A 24 15.01 5.20 -10.80
C ILE A 24 15.90 4.66 -11.92
N ASN A 25 16.57 5.57 -12.62
CA ASN A 25 17.57 5.28 -13.63
C ASN A 25 18.82 6.16 -13.41
N LEU A 26 19.88 5.90 -14.17
CA LEU A 26 21.15 6.60 -14.02
C LEU A 26 21.02 8.13 -14.23
N GLU A 27 20.31 8.55 -15.28
CA GLU A 27 20.12 9.96 -15.66
C GLU A 27 19.35 10.73 -14.59
N SER A 28 18.14 10.28 -14.26
CA SER A 28 17.26 10.97 -13.32
C SER A 28 17.87 11.05 -11.92
N VAL A 29 18.54 9.99 -11.45
CA VAL A 29 19.19 10.00 -10.14
C VAL A 29 20.39 10.96 -10.13
N LEU A 30 21.16 11.01 -11.22
CA LEU A 30 22.30 11.93 -11.34
C LEU A 30 21.85 13.40 -11.39
N ASP A 31 20.80 13.69 -12.17
CA ASP A 31 20.23 15.03 -12.27
C ASP A 31 19.72 15.53 -10.92
N ILE A 32 18.97 14.69 -10.20
CA ILE A 32 18.46 15.03 -8.86
C ILE A 32 19.62 15.20 -7.88
N TYR A 33 20.62 14.32 -7.92
CA TYR A 33 21.79 14.41 -7.04
C TYR A 33 22.54 15.75 -7.22
N GLN A 34 22.71 16.19 -8.47
CA GLN A 34 23.35 17.47 -8.80
C GLN A 34 22.47 18.66 -8.45
N LEU A 35 21.17 18.60 -8.77
CA LEU A 35 20.19 19.65 -8.48
C LEU A 35 20.08 19.92 -6.98
N GLU A 36 20.04 18.86 -6.16
CA GLU A 36 19.97 18.96 -4.70
C GLU A 36 21.32 19.26 -4.05
N SER A 37 22.42 19.11 -4.79
CA SER A 37 23.77 19.08 -4.19
C SER A 37 23.82 18.10 -3.00
N ALA A 38 23.23 16.91 -3.19
CA ALA A 38 23.02 15.96 -2.11
C ALA A 38 24.35 15.46 -1.51
N SER A 39 24.39 15.27 -0.18
CA SER A 39 25.61 14.81 0.50
C SER A 39 25.94 13.34 0.23
N GLY A 40 24.96 12.54 -0.18
CA GLY A 40 25.13 11.14 -0.54
C GLY A 40 23.81 10.46 -0.88
N VAL A 41 23.89 9.23 -1.40
CA VAL A 41 22.73 8.45 -1.86
C VAL A 41 22.74 7.07 -1.20
N ILE A 42 21.61 6.65 -0.64
CA ILE A 42 21.39 5.29 -0.11
C ILE A 42 20.71 4.45 -1.18
N MET A 43 21.37 3.36 -1.60
CA MET A 43 20.88 2.48 -2.68
C MET A 43 20.40 1.11 -2.19
N SER A 44 20.75 0.73 -0.96
CA SER A 44 20.57 -0.61 -0.39
C SER A 44 19.14 -0.92 0.11
N MET A 45 18.21 0.04 0.02
CA MET A 45 16.85 -0.08 0.60
C MET A 45 15.74 -0.26 -0.45
N GLY A 46 16.01 0.02 -1.73
CA GLY A 46 14.98 0.08 -2.77
C GLY A 46 14.86 -1.15 -3.67
N GLY A 47 15.46 -2.28 -3.28
CA GLY A 47 15.48 -3.52 -4.07
C GLY A 47 16.53 -3.51 -5.18
N GLN A 48 16.29 -4.27 -6.25
CA GLN A 48 17.30 -4.51 -7.30
C GLN A 48 17.55 -3.29 -8.20
N THR A 49 16.50 -2.52 -8.53
CA THR A 49 16.60 -1.36 -9.44
C THR A 49 17.67 -0.34 -9.03
N PRO A 50 17.70 0.17 -7.79
CA PRO A 50 18.78 1.05 -7.35
C PRO A 50 20.13 0.31 -7.29
N ASN A 51 20.16 -0.94 -6.82
CA ASN A 51 21.42 -1.70 -6.70
C ASN A 51 22.15 -1.82 -8.05
N ASN A 52 21.39 -2.05 -9.14
CA ASN A 52 21.93 -2.19 -10.49
C ASN A 52 22.64 -0.93 -11.02
N ILE A 53 22.23 0.27 -10.57
CA ILE A 53 22.82 1.54 -11.03
C ILE A 53 23.87 2.08 -10.06
N ALA A 54 24.14 1.40 -8.93
CA ALA A 54 25.07 1.86 -7.91
C ALA A 54 26.51 1.98 -8.44
N LEU A 55 27.01 0.98 -9.17
CA LEU A 55 28.37 0.98 -9.73
C LEU A 55 28.56 2.05 -10.83
N PRO A 56 27.64 2.21 -11.81
CA PRO A 56 27.66 3.35 -12.72
C PRO A 56 27.69 4.72 -12.03
N LEU A 57 26.84 4.94 -11.01
CA LEU A 57 26.81 6.20 -10.27
C LEU A 57 28.13 6.48 -9.53
N TYR A 58 28.71 5.44 -8.90
CA TYR A 58 29.99 5.55 -8.23
C TYR A 58 31.12 5.96 -9.17
N ARG A 59 31.15 5.41 -10.40
CA ARG A 59 32.11 5.80 -11.45
C ARG A 59 31.94 7.25 -11.92
N LEU A 60 30.77 7.84 -11.71
CA LEU A 60 30.49 9.26 -11.97
C LEU A 60 30.73 10.13 -10.72
N ASN A 61 31.44 9.62 -9.71
CA ASN A 61 31.78 10.31 -8.47
C ASN A 61 30.56 10.70 -7.60
N VAL A 62 29.44 9.98 -7.72
CA VAL A 62 28.33 10.11 -6.78
C VAL A 62 28.71 9.43 -5.46
N ASN A 63 28.50 10.13 -4.34
CA ASN A 63 28.79 9.57 -3.02
C ASN A 63 27.70 8.56 -2.60
N ILE A 64 28.00 7.27 -2.72
CA ILE A 64 27.09 6.20 -2.28
C ILE A 64 27.35 5.88 -0.81
N LEU A 65 26.32 5.97 0.03
CA LEU A 65 26.41 5.70 1.46
C LEU A 65 26.22 4.21 1.76
N GLY A 66 27.00 3.71 2.72
CA GLY A 66 26.99 2.31 3.13
C GLY A 66 28.05 1.46 2.43
N THR A 67 27.70 0.23 2.07
CA THR A 67 28.62 -0.71 1.41
C THR A 67 29.02 -0.20 0.02
N SER A 68 30.32 -0.28 -0.29
CA SER A 68 30.84 0.17 -1.59
C SER A 68 30.16 -0.57 -2.76
N PRO A 69 29.80 0.14 -3.85
CA PRO A 69 29.28 -0.48 -5.07
C PRO A 69 30.19 -1.55 -5.69
N GLU A 70 31.50 -1.49 -5.45
CA GLU A 70 32.44 -2.53 -5.88
C GLU A 70 32.25 -3.84 -5.08
N MET A 71 31.90 -3.74 -3.80
CA MET A 71 31.59 -4.89 -2.95
C MET A 71 30.21 -5.46 -3.27
N ILE A 72 29.25 -4.60 -3.63
CA ILE A 72 27.95 -5.03 -4.16
C ILE A 72 28.15 -5.87 -5.43
N ASP A 73 28.93 -5.37 -6.40
CA ASP A 73 29.28 -6.12 -7.63
C ASP A 73 30.04 -7.42 -7.33
N THR A 74 30.92 -7.42 -6.31
CA THR A 74 31.62 -8.64 -5.86
C THR A 74 30.65 -9.70 -5.33
N ALA A 75 29.58 -9.30 -4.64
CA ALA A 75 28.59 -10.23 -4.11
C ALA A 75 27.58 -10.71 -5.17
N GLU A 76 27.14 -9.84 -6.07
CA GLU A 76 26.15 -10.18 -7.11
C GLU A 76 26.78 -10.96 -8.29
N ASN A 77 28.07 -10.74 -8.57
CA ASN A 77 28.78 -11.49 -9.60
C ASN A 77 29.16 -12.89 -9.09
N ARG A 78 28.53 -13.94 -9.62
CA ARG A 78 28.73 -15.34 -9.18
C ARG A 78 30.19 -15.79 -9.17
N TYR A 79 30.99 -15.36 -10.14
CA TYR A 79 32.41 -15.73 -10.22
C TYR A 79 33.24 -15.06 -9.13
N LYS A 80 33.04 -13.75 -8.92
CA LYS A 80 33.72 -13.00 -7.86
C LYS A 80 33.31 -13.50 -6.48
N PHE A 81 32.01 -13.72 -6.29
CA PHE A 81 31.46 -14.21 -5.03
C PHE A 81 31.96 -15.61 -4.70
N SER A 82 31.96 -16.55 -5.66
CA SER A 82 32.50 -17.89 -5.43
C SER A 82 33.96 -17.88 -5.01
N ARG A 83 34.80 -17.08 -5.68
CA ARG A 83 36.22 -16.97 -5.31
C ARG A 83 36.42 -16.37 -3.92
N LEU A 84 35.56 -15.42 -3.55
CA LEU A 84 35.53 -14.86 -2.21
C LEU A 84 35.22 -15.95 -1.18
N LEU A 85 34.16 -16.75 -1.41
CA LEU A 85 33.76 -17.86 -0.54
C LEU A 85 34.88 -18.91 -0.38
N ASP A 86 35.54 -19.28 -1.49
CA ASP A 86 36.66 -20.22 -1.45
C ASP A 86 37.84 -19.66 -0.64
N HIS A 87 38.11 -18.36 -0.76
CA HIS A 87 39.19 -17.69 -0.01
C HIS A 87 38.92 -17.62 1.51
N ILE A 88 37.66 -17.42 1.90
CA ILE A 88 37.26 -17.35 3.32
C ILE A 88 36.84 -18.70 3.90
N GLU A 89 37.05 -19.79 3.15
CA GLU A 89 36.72 -21.16 3.53
C GLU A 89 35.23 -21.35 3.91
N VAL A 90 34.34 -20.73 3.13
CA VAL A 90 32.88 -20.90 3.26
C VAL A 90 32.38 -21.76 2.10
N ASP A 91 31.69 -22.84 2.44
CA ASP A 91 31.27 -23.86 1.48
C ASP A 91 30.05 -23.40 0.65
N GLN A 92 30.00 -23.86 -0.60
CA GLN A 92 28.95 -23.56 -1.58
C GLN A 92 28.66 -24.79 -2.45
N PRO A 93 27.49 -24.88 -3.10
CA PRO A 93 27.23 -25.97 -4.03
C PRO A 93 28.19 -25.91 -5.22
N ALA A 94 28.64 -27.08 -5.69
CA ALA A 94 29.48 -27.16 -6.89
C ALA A 94 28.77 -26.50 -8.07
N TRP A 95 29.45 -25.58 -8.75
CA TRP A 95 28.88 -24.82 -9.86
C TRP A 95 29.91 -24.58 -10.96
N LYS A 96 29.44 -24.31 -12.17
CA LYS A 96 30.27 -23.89 -13.30
C LYS A 96 29.46 -23.06 -14.28
N GLU A 97 30.08 -22.01 -14.83
CA GLU A 97 29.57 -21.27 -15.98
C GLU A 97 30.07 -21.95 -17.25
N LEU A 98 29.15 -22.23 -18.17
CA LEU A 98 29.36 -23.15 -19.28
C LEU A 98 28.83 -22.53 -20.57
N THR A 99 29.66 -22.55 -21.62
CA THR A 99 29.33 -21.99 -22.94
C THR A 99 28.97 -23.04 -23.99
N SER A 100 29.17 -24.32 -23.69
CA SER A 100 28.88 -25.43 -24.61
C SER A 100 28.09 -26.56 -23.93
N ILE A 101 27.33 -27.31 -24.74
CA ILE A 101 26.54 -28.45 -24.28
C ILE A 101 27.46 -29.59 -23.82
N GLU A 102 28.61 -29.76 -24.48
CA GLU A 102 29.62 -30.75 -24.14
C GLU A 102 30.21 -30.51 -22.75
N GLU A 103 30.62 -29.27 -22.46
CA GLU A 103 31.15 -28.91 -21.13
C GLU A 103 30.06 -29.04 -20.05
N ALA A 104 28.81 -28.69 -20.38
CA ALA A 104 27.68 -28.85 -19.47
C ALA A 104 27.42 -30.31 -19.13
N THR A 105 27.53 -31.19 -20.13
CA THR A 105 27.39 -32.64 -19.96
C THR A 105 28.52 -33.21 -19.10
N GLU A 106 29.77 -32.81 -19.36
CA GLU A 106 30.93 -33.24 -18.57
C GLU A 106 30.82 -32.80 -17.11
N PHE A 107 30.41 -31.55 -16.87
CA PHE A 107 30.18 -31.04 -15.53
C PHE A 107 29.09 -31.81 -14.80
N CYS A 108 27.94 -32.06 -15.45
CA CYS A 108 26.84 -32.82 -14.86
C CYS A 108 27.23 -34.27 -14.56
N ALA A 109 28.05 -34.90 -15.41
CA ALA A 109 28.59 -36.24 -15.15
C ALA A 109 29.50 -36.25 -13.91
N LYS A 110 30.27 -35.18 -13.68
CA LYS A 110 31.16 -35.05 -12.52
C LYS A 110 30.40 -34.79 -11.21
N VAL A 111 29.41 -33.91 -11.19
CA VAL A 111 28.68 -33.52 -9.96
C VAL A 111 27.46 -34.40 -9.67
N GLY A 112 26.97 -35.14 -10.68
CA GLY A 112 25.80 -35.99 -10.61
C GLY A 112 24.47 -35.22 -10.61
N TYR A 113 23.43 -35.81 -11.18
CA TYR A 113 22.07 -35.27 -11.14
C TYR A 113 21.41 -35.44 -9.75
N PRO A 114 20.38 -34.63 -9.41
CA PRO A 114 19.89 -33.47 -10.15
C PRO A 114 20.81 -32.25 -10.09
N VAL A 115 20.68 -31.38 -11.08
CA VAL A 115 21.36 -30.08 -11.18
C VAL A 115 20.34 -28.97 -11.43
N LEU A 116 20.68 -27.75 -11.04
CA LEU A 116 19.92 -26.56 -11.32
C LEU A 116 20.61 -25.78 -12.45
N VAL A 117 19.85 -25.46 -13.49
CA VAL A 117 20.33 -24.76 -14.68
C VAL A 117 19.73 -23.36 -14.70
N ARG A 118 20.59 -22.35 -14.79
CA ARG A 118 20.24 -20.92 -14.81
C ARG A 118 20.83 -20.23 -16.04
N PRO A 119 20.02 -19.66 -16.92
CA PRO A 119 20.53 -18.81 -18.00
C PRO A 119 21.17 -17.54 -17.43
N SER A 120 22.34 -17.12 -17.96
CA SER A 120 23.10 -15.98 -17.41
C SER A 120 22.44 -14.62 -17.59
N TYR A 121 21.53 -14.46 -18.57
CA TYR A 121 20.88 -13.18 -18.88
C TYR A 121 19.60 -12.90 -18.07
N VAL A 122 19.18 -13.84 -17.19
CA VAL A 122 17.91 -13.72 -16.47
C VAL A 122 18.12 -13.41 -14.99
N LEU A 123 17.52 -12.31 -14.56
CA LEU A 123 17.41 -11.88 -13.16
C LEU A 123 16.13 -12.47 -12.54
N SER A 124 16.15 -12.68 -11.22
CA SER A 124 14.99 -13.17 -10.42
C SER A 124 14.56 -14.63 -10.66
N GLY A 125 15.43 -15.45 -11.24
CA GLY A 125 15.18 -16.88 -11.42
C GLY A 125 14.16 -17.26 -12.49
N ALA A 126 13.70 -16.28 -13.29
CA ALA A 126 12.91 -16.58 -14.48
C ALA A 126 13.70 -17.53 -15.40
N ALA A 127 13.01 -18.56 -15.90
CA ALA A 127 13.58 -19.66 -16.67
C ALA A 127 14.58 -20.59 -15.94
N MET A 128 14.80 -20.48 -14.61
CA MET A 128 15.56 -21.50 -13.86
C MET A 128 14.86 -22.86 -13.91
N ASN A 129 15.63 -23.94 -14.00
CA ASN A 129 15.05 -25.27 -14.06
C ASN A 129 15.91 -26.33 -13.35
N THR A 130 15.24 -27.31 -12.74
CA THR A 130 15.88 -28.48 -12.15
C THR A 130 15.90 -29.61 -13.18
N VAL A 131 17.09 -30.12 -13.47
CA VAL A 131 17.36 -31.16 -14.46
C VAL A 131 17.76 -32.44 -13.73
N TYR A 132 17.10 -33.56 -14.04
CA TYR A 132 17.26 -34.82 -13.32
C TYR A 132 17.97 -35.92 -14.13
N SER A 133 18.14 -35.71 -15.43
CA SER A 133 18.79 -36.66 -16.33
C SER A 133 19.54 -35.97 -17.46
N LEU A 134 20.34 -36.75 -18.19
CA LEU A 134 21.06 -36.28 -19.37
C LEU A 134 20.11 -35.83 -20.50
N ASP A 135 19.03 -36.59 -20.74
CA ASP A 135 18.04 -36.26 -21.75
C ASP A 135 17.30 -34.96 -21.42
N ASP A 136 17.01 -34.74 -20.13
CA ASP A 136 16.43 -33.48 -19.65
C ASP A 136 17.38 -32.31 -19.85
N LEU A 137 18.68 -32.52 -19.63
CA LEU A 137 19.70 -31.49 -19.84
C LEU A 137 19.76 -31.10 -21.32
N ALA A 138 19.82 -32.09 -22.21
CA ALA A 138 19.85 -31.86 -23.65
C ALA A 138 18.58 -31.15 -24.14
N SER A 139 17.40 -31.60 -23.68
CA SER A 139 16.12 -30.96 -24.00
C SER A 139 16.06 -29.51 -23.54
N TYR A 140 16.48 -29.24 -22.29
CA TYR A 140 16.48 -27.89 -21.74
C TYR A 140 17.52 -27.00 -22.40
N LEU A 141 18.75 -27.48 -22.63
CA LEU A 141 19.79 -26.71 -23.31
C LEU A 141 19.41 -26.41 -24.76
N ASN A 142 18.78 -27.34 -25.48
CA ASN A 142 18.28 -27.08 -26.84
C ASN A 142 17.21 -25.97 -26.84
N GLN A 143 16.27 -26.01 -25.89
CA GLN A 143 15.28 -24.94 -25.70
C GLN A 143 15.93 -23.61 -25.29
N ALA A 144 16.94 -23.64 -24.43
CA ALA A 144 17.63 -22.43 -23.95
C ALA A 144 18.51 -21.80 -25.04
N VAL A 145 19.19 -22.62 -25.85
CA VAL A 145 20.04 -22.22 -26.99
C VAL A 145 19.20 -21.68 -28.15
N GLU A 146 17.96 -22.16 -28.32
CA GLU A 146 16.98 -21.57 -29.27
C GLU A 146 16.56 -20.15 -28.85
N VAL A 147 16.57 -19.83 -27.55
CA VAL A 147 16.14 -18.52 -27.02
C VAL A 147 17.30 -17.51 -26.96
N SER A 148 18.55 -17.94 -26.78
CA SER A 148 19.74 -17.07 -26.93
C SER A 148 21.02 -17.88 -27.15
N ARG A 149 21.73 -17.63 -28.25
CA ARG A 149 23.01 -18.29 -28.60
C ARG A 149 24.26 -17.62 -28.02
N GLU A 150 24.14 -16.39 -27.52
CA GLU A 150 25.29 -15.55 -27.15
C GLU A 150 25.57 -15.51 -25.64
N HIS A 151 24.80 -16.26 -24.83
CA HIS A 151 24.88 -16.17 -23.37
C HIS A 151 25.22 -17.51 -22.70
N PRO A 152 26.22 -17.54 -21.79
CA PRO A 152 26.59 -18.75 -21.04
C PRO A 152 25.46 -19.23 -20.12
N VAL A 153 25.50 -20.50 -19.72
CA VAL A 153 24.55 -21.09 -18.76
C VAL A 153 25.31 -21.44 -17.49
N VAL A 154 24.74 -21.09 -16.33
CA VAL A 154 25.27 -21.45 -15.02
C VAL A 154 24.58 -22.72 -14.54
N ILE A 155 25.36 -23.78 -14.32
CA ILE A 155 24.87 -25.04 -13.76
C ILE A 155 25.39 -25.19 -12.33
N THR A 156 24.50 -25.48 -11.40
CA THR A 156 24.80 -25.69 -9.98
C THR A 156 24.27 -27.04 -9.51
N LYS A 157 24.98 -27.73 -8.61
CA LYS A 157 24.49 -28.97 -8.00
C LYS A 157 23.23 -28.70 -7.17
N TYR A 158 22.13 -29.38 -7.49
CA TYR A 158 20.89 -29.31 -6.72
C TYR A 158 20.92 -30.33 -5.56
N ILE A 159 20.67 -29.87 -4.34
CA ILE A 159 20.74 -30.68 -3.12
C ILE A 159 19.32 -31.00 -2.67
N GLU A 160 18.87 -32.22 -2.96
CA GLU A 160 17.52 -32.64 -2.62
C GLU A 160 17.31 -32.83 -1.12
N ASN A 161 16.09 -32.52 -0.67
CA ASN A 161 15.63 -32.68 0.72
C ASN A 161 16.46 -31.91 1.74
N ALA A 162 17.07 -30.81 1.33
CA ALA A 162 17.73 -29.89 2.23
C ALA A 162 16.78 -28.78 2.66
N LYS A 163 17.01 -28.26 3.87
CA LYS A 163 16.29 -27.07 4.35
C LYS A 163 16.92 -25.83 3.76
N GLU A 164 16.09 -24.85 3.44
CA GLU A 164 16.53 -23.51 3.08
C GLU A 164 16.39 -22.58 4.29
N ILE A 165 17.36 -21.71 4.48
CA ILE A 165 17.46 -20.82 5.65
C ILE A 165 17.80 -19.43 5.16
N GLU A 166 17.08 -18.43 5.67
CA GLU A 166 17.36 -17.03 5.43
C GLU A 166 18.06 -16.40 6.63
N MET A 167 19.15 -15.69 6.38
CA MET A 167 19.86 -14.89 7.36
C MET A 167 19.78 -13.43 6.95
N ASP A 168 19.08 -12.62 7.75
CA ASP A 168 19.05 -11.16 7.61
C ASP A 168 19.97 -10.54 8.65
N ALA A 169 20.89 -9.70 8.20
CA ALA A 169 21.91 -9.11 9.06
C ALA A 169 22.22 -7.65 8.70
N VAL A 170 22.75 -6.95 9.70
CA VAL A 170 23.27 -5.58 9.57
C VAL A 170 24.73 -5.61 10.03
N ALA A 171 25.59 -4.94 9.26
CA ALA A 171 27.00 -4.80 9.59
C ALA A 171 27.45 -3.35 9.53
N LYS A 172 28.56 -3.05 10.20
CA LYS A 172 29.27 -1.77 10.14
C LYS A 172 30.76 -2.05 10.00
N ASN A 173 31.38 -1.58 8.92
CA ASN A 173 32.79 -1.83 8.61
C ASN A 173 33.14 -3.32 8.64
N GLY A 174 32.25 -4.16 8.08
CA GLY A 174 32.39 -5.61 8.05
C GLY A 174 32.19 -6.33 9.38
N VAL A 175 31.88 -5.62 10.47
CA VAL A 175 31.50 -6.23 11.75
C VAL A 175 29.99 -6.35 11.81
N MET A 176 29.48 -7.56 12.04
CA MET A 176 28.05 -7.84 12.20
C MET A 176 27.56 -7.24 13.53
N VAL A 177 26.51 -6.41 13.49
CA VAL A 177 25.96 -5.64 14.63
C VAL A 177 24.51 -5.98 14.97
N GLY A 178 23.86 -6.81 14.14
CA GLY A 178 22.52 -7.34 14.36
C GLY A 178 22.21 -8.41 13.32
N HIS A 179 21.53 -9.49 13.71
CA HIS A 179 21.14 -10.55 12.79
C HIS A 179 20.00 -11.39 13.34
N PHE A 180 19.23 -12.01 12.43
CA PHE A 180 18.21 -12.99 12.75
C PHE A 180 18.13 -14.06 11.66
N ILE A 181 17.86 -15.29 12.09
CA ILE A 181 17.77 -16.46 11.23
C ILE A 181 16.31 -16.86 11.10
N SER A 182 15.82 -17.01 9.89
CA SER A 182 14.47 -17.51 9.59
C SER A 182 14.57 -18.87 8.89
N GLU A 183 13.71 -19.81 9.29
CA GLU A 183 13.62 -21.14 8.71
C GLU A 183 12.50 -21.21 7.68
N HIS A 184 12.77 -21.82 6.51
CA HIS A 184 11.73 -22.15 5.55
C HIS A 184 10.98 -23.44 5.97
N VAL A 185 9.67 -23.48 5.78
CA VAL A 185 8.89 -24.71 5.97
C VAL A 185 9.10 -25.67 4.79
N GLU A 186 9.11 -25.13 3.58
CA GLU A 186 9.40 -25.85 2.36
C GLU A 186 10.89 -26.24 2.30
N ASN A 187 11.20 -27.35 1.61
CA ASN A 187 12.59 -27.69 1.31
C ASN A 187 13.13 -26.77 0.21
N ALA A 188 14.46 -26.65 0.14
CA ALA A 188 15.14 -25.93 -0.94
C ALA A 188 14.66 -26.40 -2.33
N GLY A 189 14.36 -25.43 -3.20
CA GLY A 189 13.78 -25.66 -4.53
C GLY A 189 12.42 -25.00 -4.74
N VAL A 190 11.75 -24.58 -3.67
CA VAL A 190 10.72 -23.54 -3.73
C VAL A 190 11.43 -22.20 -3.59
N HIS A 191 11.12 -21.24 -4.46
CA HIS A 191 11.74 -19.92 -4.40
C HIS A 191 11.45 -19.24 -3.04
N SER A 192 12.46 -18.62 -2.44
CA SER A 192 12.38 -17.95 -1.12
C SER A 192 11.21 -16.96 -0.96
N GLY A 193 10.83 -16.30 -2.05
CA GLY A 193 9.66 -15.40 -2.10
C GLY A 193 8.33 -16.12 -1.84
N ASP A 194 8.20 -17.36 -2.33
CA ASP A 194 7.03 -18.23 -2.21
C ASP A 194 7.12 -19.16 -0.99
N ALA A 195 8.22 -19.11 -0.24
CA ALA A 195 8.39 -19.92 0.95
C ALA A 195 7.68 -19.31 2.17
N THR A 196 7.24 -20.21 3.04
CA THR A 196 6.71 -19.91 4.36
C THR A 196 7.89 -19.79 5.33
N LEU A 197 8.02 -18.66 6.02
CA LEU A 197 9.12 -18.41 6.97
C LEU A 197 8.64 -18.58 8.41
N ILE A 198 9.47 -19.17 9.26
CA ILE A 198 9.29 -19.28 10.71
C ILE A 198 10.44 -18.57 11.42
N LEU A 199 10.10 -17.69 12.37
CA LEU A 199 11.06 -16.93 13.17
C LEU A 199 10.60 -16.86 14.64
N PRO A 200 11.45 -17.19 15.64
CA PRO A 200 12.76 -17.83 15.52
C PRO A 200 12.68 -19.26 14.93
N PRO A 201 13.79 -19.83 14.41
CA PRO A 201 13.78 -21.15 13.81
C PRO A 201 13.45 -22.21 14.87
N GLN A 202 12.72 -23.26 14.47
CA GLN A 202 12.14 -24.23 15.42
C GLN A 202 12.74 -25.63 15.29
N ASP A 203 13.21 -25.99 14.09
CA ASP A 203 13.73 -27.33 13.79
C ASP A 203 15.18 -27.27 13.26
N LEU A 204 15.96 -26.25 13.64
CA LEU A 204 17.38 -26.16 13.33
C LEU A 204 18.23 -26.60 14.52
N ASP A 205 19.27 -27.40 14.23
CA ASP A 205 20.25 -27.81 15.24
C ASP A 205 21.11 -26.59 15.69
N PRO A 206 21.43 -26.44 16.99
CA PRO A 206 22.26 -25.34 17.47
C PRO A 206 23.63 -25.24 16.77
N GLU A 207 24.24 -26.37 16.38
CA GLU A 207 25.50 -26.36 15.64
C GLU A 207 25.32 -25.80 14.23
N THR A 208 24.21 -26.13 13.57
CA THR A 208 23.86 -25.55 12.25
C THR A 208 23.71 -24.04 12.35
N VAL A 209 23.02 -23.55 13.38
CA VAL A 209 22.86 -22.11 13.67
C VAL A 209 24.22 -21.43 13.85
N ARG A 210 25.10 -21.99 14.70
CA ARG A 210 26.44 -21.46 14.93
C ARG A 210 27.27 -21.36 13.64
N ARG A 211 27.22 -22.38 12.78
CA ARG A 211 27.93 -22.38 11.49
C ARG A 211 27.40 -21.28 10.55
N ILE A 212 26.08 -21.04 10.54
CA ILE A 212 25.45 -19.98 9.73
C ILE A 212 25.91 -18.60 10.21
N GLU A 213 25.90 -18.36 11.52
CA GLU A 213 26.39 -17.10 12.11
C GLU A 213 27.88 -16.87 11.78
N GLU A 214 28.70 -17.91 11.89
CA GLU A 214 30.13 -17.82 11.55
C GLU A 214 30.35 -17.51 10.07
N ALA A 215 29.68 -18.22 9.16
CA ALA A 215 29.78 -17.98 7.73
C ALA A 215 29.30 -16.55 7.37
N THR A 216 28.20 -16.10 7.97
CA THR A 216 27.66 -14.74 7.77
C THR A 216 28.65 -13.67 8.23
N ARG A 217 29.28 -13.85 9.40
CA ARG A 217 30.32 -12.95 9.89
C ARG A 217 31.54 -12.91 8.97
N LYS A 218 32.00 -14.05 8.46
CA LYS A 218 33.11 -14.12 7.50
C LYS A 218 32.77 -13.37 6.20
N ILE A 219 31.59 -13.60 5.64
CA ILE A 219 31.11 -12.95 4.41
C ILE A 219 30.96 -11.44 4.60
N GLY A 220 30.30 -11.01 5.69
CA GLY A 220 30.12 -9.59 6.01
C GLY A 220 31.45 -8.86 6.17
N ASN A 221 32.45 -9.49 6.79
CA ASN A 221 33.79 -8.95 6.94
C ASN A 221 34.52 -8.84 5.60
N ALA A 222 34.49 -9.91 4.80
CA ALA A 222 35.21 -9.98 3.52
C ALA A 222 34.65 -8.99 2.48
N LEU A 223 33.33 -8.73 2.50
CA LEU A 223 32.67 -7.71 1.68
C LEU A 223 32.72 -6.31 2.30
N ASN A 224 33.33 -6.15 3.49
CA ASN A 224 33.37 -4.91 4.25
C ASN A 224 31.99 -4.20 4.33
N VAL A 225 30.95 -4.97 4.70
CA VAL A 225 29.57 -4.50 4.66
C VAL A 225 29.34 -3.38 5.69
N THR A 226 28.69 -2.31 5.25
CA THR A 226 28.14 -1.26 6.11
C THR A 226 26.68 -1.00 5.68
N GLY A 227 25.73 -1.47 6.48
CA GLY A 227 24.31 -1.46 6.16
C GLY A 227 23.70 -2.86 6.15
N PRO A 228 22.56 -3.07 5.45
CA PRO A 228 21.83 -4.32 5.46
C PRO A 228 22.40 -5.31 4.43
N PHE A 229 22.37 -6.59 4.76
CA PHE A 229 22.64 -7.68 3.83
C PHE A 229 21.87 -8.94 4.22
N ASN A 230 21.66 -9.82 3.25
CA ASN A 230 20.95 -11.08 3.39
C ASN A 230 21.76 -12.21 2.76
N ILE A 231 21.73 -13.38 3.40
CA ILE A 231 22.36 -14.60 2.88
C ILE A 231 21.37 -15.75 2.95
N GLN A 232 21.28 -16.51 1.87
CA GLN A 232 20.49 -17.73 1.80
C GLN A 232 21.40 -18.96 1.93
N PHE A 233 21.03 -19.89 2.79
CA PHE A 233 21.78 -21.12 3.06
C PHE A 233 20.95 -22.36 2.77
N ILE A 234 21.64 -23.42 2.35
CA ILE A 234 21.14 -24.80 2.35
C ILE A 234 21.71 -25.50 3.57
N ALA A 235 20.87 -26.14 4.37
CA ALA A 235 21.29 -26.99 5.49
C ALA A 235 20.83 -28.45 5.30
N LYS A 236 21.77 -29.38 5.44
CA LYS A 236 21.50 -30.82 5.40
C LYS A 236 22.54 -31.56 6.22
N ASP A 237 22.09 -32.46 7.11
CA ASP A 237 22.98 -33.28 7.96
C ASP A 237 24.03 -32.43 8.74
N ASN A 238 23.61 -31.27 9.27
CA ASN A 238 24.44 -30.23 9.90
C ASN A 238 25.47 -29.52 9.01
N ASP A 239 25.59 -29.88 7.74
CA ASP A 239 26.38 -29.14 6.76
C ASP A 239 25.59 -27.99 6.17
N ILE A 240 26.28 -26.86 6.00
CA ILE A 240 25.73 -25.63 5.44
C ILE A 240 26.45 -25.28 4.14
N LYS A 241 25.68 -24.79 3.16
CA LYS A 241 26.21 -24.26 1.91
C LYS A 241 25.52 -22.96 1.55
N VAL A 242 26.29 -21.97 1.12
CA VAL A 242 25.76 -20.66 0.71
C VAL A 242 25.14 -20.76 -0.69
N ILE A 243 23.94 -20.22 -0.86
CA ILE A 243 23.26 -20.10 -2.15
C ILE A 243 23.68 -18.78 -2.82
N GLU A 244 23.40 -17.66 -2.14
CA GLU A 244 23.65 -16.31 -2.61
C GLU A 244 23.76 -15.34 -1.43
N CYS A 245 24.39 -14.18 -1.68
CA CYS A 245 24.41 -13.04 -0.77
C CYS A 245 23.88 -11.80 -1.48
N ASN A 246 22.90 -11.15 -0.89
CA ASN A 246 22.32 -9.90 -1.34
C ASN A 246 22.81 -8.78 -0.41
N VAL A 247 23.70 -7.88 -0.88
CA VAL A 247 24.23 -6.75 -0.09
C VAL A 247 23.25 -5.58 -0.13
N ARG A 248 22.03 -5.83 0.34
CA ARG A 248 20.91 -4.90 0.42
C ARG A 248 19.86 -5.46 1.38
N ALA A 249 18.86 -4.64 1.72
CA ALA A 249 17.68 -5.12 2.43
C ALA A 249 16.97 -6.20 1.59
N SER A 250 16.61 -7.30 2.24
CA SER A 250 15.76 -8.35 1.66
C SER A 250 14.29 -8.04 1.90
N ARG A 251 13.41 -8.82 1.27
CA ARG A 251 11.96 -8.72 1.48
C ARG A 251 11.53 -9.13 2.89
N SER A 252 12.34 -9.90 3.61
CA SER A 252 12.06 -10.42 4.96
C SER A 252 12.43 -9.46 6.08
N PHE A 253 13.20 -8.38 5.81
CA PHE A 253 13.56 -7.36 6.82
C PHE A 253 12.35 -6.80 7.58
N PRO A 254 11.22 -6.42 6.95
CA PRO A 254 10.04 -5.97 7.68
C PRO A 254 9.47 -7.04 8.59
N PHE A 255 9.34 -8.29 8.11
CA PHE A 255 8.86 -9.42 8.90
C PHE A 255 9.76 -9.65 10.13
N VAL A 256 11.07 -9.75 9.92
CA VAL A 256 12.05 -9.94 10.98
C VAL A 256 12.01 -8.81 12.00
N SER A 257 11.97 -7.57 11.52
CA SER A 257 12.00 -6.39 12.39
C SER A 257 10.77 -6.30 13.28
N LYS A 258 9.59 -6.65 12.73
CA LYS A 258 8.36 -6.75 13.52
C LYS A 258 8.47 -7.88 14.52
N VAL A 259 8.62 -9.14 14.09
CA VAL A 259 8.66 -10.29 15.01
C VAL A 259 9.66 -10.08 16.16
N MET A 260 10.87 -9.56 15.88
CA MET A 260 11.89 -9.38 16.92
C MET A 260 11.78 -8.06 17.68
N GLY A 261 10.96 -7.12 17.23
CA GLY A 261 10.82 -5.79 17.84
C GLY A 261 12.08 -4.94 17.73
N VAL A 262 12.86 -5.16 16.66
CA VAL A 262 14.11 -4.45 16.39
C VAL A 262 14.06 -3.92 14.97
N ASP A 263 14.08 -2.60 14.80
CA ASP A 263 14.11 -1.99 13.46
C ASP A 263 15.52 -2.13 12.84
N LEU A 264 15.70 -3.17 12.03
CA LEU A 264 16.95 -3.41 11.32
C LEU A 264 17.23 -2.35 10.26
N ILE A 265 16.20 -1.72 9.69
CA ILE A 265 16.36 -0.69 8.65
C ILE A 265 16.85 0.61 9.29
N GLU A 266 16.32 0.98 10.46
CA GLU A 266 16.83 2.10 11.25
C GLU A 266 18.30 1.85 11.64
N MET A 267 18.61 0.68 12.19
CA MET A 267 19.99 0.31 12.57
C MET A 267 20.94 0.40 11.37
N ALA A 268 20.55 -0.18 10.23
CA ALA A 268 21.34 -0.14 9.01
C ALA A 268 21.51 1.30 8.49
N THR A 269 20.47 2.11 8.54
CA THR A 269 20.52 3.52 8.12
C THR A 269 21.48 4.32 9.00
N MET A 270 21.38 4.18 10.33
CA MET A 270 22.29 4.84 11.28
C MET A 270 23.75 4.41 11.06
N ALA A 271 23.99 3.13 10.76
CA ALA A 271 25.32 2.63 10.40
C ALA A 271 25.87 3.28 9.13
N MET A 272 25.06 3.38 8.06
CA MET A 272 25.46 3.97 6.78
C MET A 272 25.75 5.48 6.86
N ILE A 273 25.02 6.22 7.69
CA ILE A 273 25.23 7.68 7.89
C ILE A 273 26.24 8.00 9.02
N GLY A 274 26.78 6.98 9.69
CA GLY A 274 27.78 7.15 10.76
C GLY A 274 27.24 7.71 12.07
N LYS A 275 25.93 7.65 12.32
CA LYS A 275 25.34 8.07 13.60
C LYS A 275 25.48 6.97 14.67
N PRO A 276 25.56 7.32 15.97
CA PRO A 276 25.52 6.34 17.04
C PRO A 276 24.19 5.58 17.06
N PHE A 277 24.25 4.27 17.30
CA PHE A 277 23.11 3.40 17.52
C PHE A 277 23.51 2.28 18.49
N THR A 278 22.52 1.53 18.99
CA THR A 278 22.78 0.38 19.87
C THR A 278 22.97 -0.87 19.03
N GLU A 279 24.15 -1.46 19.07
CA GLU A 279 24.43 -2.78 18.48
C GLU A 279 23.73 -3.86 19.32
N TYR A 280 23.14 -4.87 18.68
CA TYR A 280 22.38 -5.94 19.34
C TYR A 280 21.41 -5.42 20.44
N PRO A 281 20.41 -4.59 20.08
CA PRO A 281 19.43 -4.10 21.04
C PRO A 281 18.69 -5.27 21.70
N PRO A 282 18.28 -5.12 22.97
CA PRO A 282 17.65 -6.19 23.72
C PRO A 282 16.32 -6.59 23.06
N VAL A 283 16.18 -7.85 22.72
CA VAL A 283 14.96 -8.42 22.15
C VAL A 283 14.01 -8.77 23.29
N THR A 284 12.89 -8.05 23.41
CA THR A 284 11.83 -8.31 24.41
C THR A 284 10.67 -9.11 23.82
N ILE A 285 10.95 -10.26 23.23
CA ILE A 285 9.91 -11.21 22.79
C ILE A 285 9.46 -12.11 23.95
N PRO A 286 8.16 -12.45 24.07
CA PRO A 286 7.68 -13.43 25.04
C PRO A 286 8.34 -14.81 24.82
N LYS A 287 8.47 -15.62 25.89
CA LYS A 287 9.11 -16.95 25.80
C LYS A 287 8.46 -17.90 24.78
N ASN A 288 7.14 -17.86 24.65
CA ASN A 288 6.39 -18.67 23.71
C ASN A 288 5.83 -17.74 22.63
N TYR A 289 6.69 -17.32 21.71
CA TYR A 289 6.36 -16.38 20.65
C TYR A 289 7.05 -16.78 19.35
N VAL A 290 6.26 -16.97 18.31
CA VAL A 290 6.74 -17.31 16.97
C VAL A 290 5.98 -16.47 15.96
N GLY A 291 6.72 -15.86 15.03
CA GLY A 291 6.19 -15.25 13.83
C GLY A 291 6.22 -16.24 12.67
N VAL A 292 5.16 -16.27 11.86
CA VAL A 292 5.11 -17.03 10.62
C VAL A 292 4.66 -16.13 9.48
N LYS A 293 5.43 -16.11 8.39
CA LYS A 293 5.11 -15.42 7.14
C LYS A 293 4.69 -16.44 6.10
N VAL A 294 3.50 -16.27 5.52
CA VAL A 294 2.92 -17.09 4.45
C VAL A 294 2.79 -16.24 3.18
N PRO A 295 3.14 -16.77 2.00
CA PRO A 295 2.96 -16.08 0.71
C PRO A 295 1.48 -15.91 0.31
N GLN A 296 1.16 -14.80 -0.34
CA GLN A 296 -0.13 -14.55 -0.99
C GLN A 296 -0.02 -14.79 -2.50
N PHE A 297 -0.94 -15.59 -3.04
CA PHE A 297 -0.98 -15.91 -4.48
C PHE A 297 -2.22 -15.32 -5.16
N SER A 298 -2.07 -15.06 -6.46
CA SER A 298 -3.13 -14.50 -7.33
C SER A 298 -3.63 -15.51 -8.41
N PHE A 299 -3.47 -16.81 -8.17
CA PHE A 299 -3.85 -17.86 -9.14
C PHE A 299 -5.32 -17.81 -9.58
N SER A 300 -6.24 -17.28 -8.76
CA SER A 300 -7.65 -17.10 -9.12
C SER A 300 -7.87 -16.05 -10.21
N ARG A 301 -6.94 -15.10 -10.37
CA ARG A 301 -6.98 -14.05 -11.41
C ARG A 301 -6.17 -14.42 -12.66
N LEU A 302 -5.30 -15.43 -12.56
CA LEU A 302 -4.41 -15.87 -13.63
C LEU A 302 -4.94 -17.16 -14.29
N SER A 303 -5.88 -17.00 -15.22
CA SER A 303 -6.41 -18.10 -16.02
C SER A 303 -5.29 -18.79 -16.81
N GLY A 304 -5.25 -20.13 -16.73
CA GLY A 304 -4.23 -20.93 -17.42
C GLY A 304 -2.91 -21.12 -16.65
N ALA A 305 -2.70 -20.43 -15.52
CA ALA A 305 -1.54 -20.67 -14.66
C ALA A 305 -1.72 -21.96 -13.83
N ASP A 306 -0.67 -22.80 -13.78
CA ASP A 306 -0.62 -23.97 -12.90
C ASP A 306 -0.29 -23.52 -11.46
N PRO A 307 -1.16 -23.79 -10.46
CA PRO A 307 -0.92 -23.40 -9.08
C PRO A 307 0.05 -24.37 -8.39
N VAL A 308 1.28 -24.45 -8.87
CA VAL A 308 2.38 -25.24 -8.30
C VAL A 308 3.60 -24.34 -8.12
N LEU A 309 4.28 -24.52 -6.98
CA LEU A 309 5.47 -23.76 -6.64
C LEU A 309 6.71 -24.41 -7.27
N GLY A 310 7.69 -23.59 -7.63
CA GLY A 310 8.97 -24.03 -8.16
C GLY A 310 10.09 -23.07 -7.81
N VAL A 311 11.17 -23.12 -8.57
CA VAL A 311 12.37 -22.27 -8.39
C VAL A 311 12.16 -20.82 -8.83
N GLU A 312 11.03 -20.52 -9.49
CA GLU A 312 10.61 -19.17 -9.87
C GLU A 312 9.51 -18.67 -8.94
N MET A 313 9.56 -17.38 -8.58
CA MET A 313 8.58 -16.74 -7.70
C MET A 313 7.25 -16.53 -8.42
N ALA A 314 6.15 -17.00 -7.83
CA ALA A 314 4.78 -16.80 -8.31
C ALA A 314 3.89 -15.99 -7.35
N SER A 315 4.31 -15.78 -6.11
CA SER A 315 3.57 -14.98 -5.12
C SER A 315 3.55 -13.49 -5.48
N THR A 316 2.49 -12.81 -5.05
CA THR A 316 2.26 -11.38 -5.30
C THR A 316 2.31 -10.54 -4.03
N GLY A 317 2.38 -11.18 -2.87
CA GLY A 317 2.39 -10.53 -1.56
C GLY A 317 2.65 -11.54 -0.46
N GLU A 318 2.46 -11.11 0.79
CA GLU A 318 2.72 -11.93 1.97
C GLU A 318 1.81 -11.51 3.14
N VAL A 319 1.62 -12.43 4.07
CA VAL A 319 0.93 -12.21 5.34
C VAL A 319 1.80 -12.75 6.45
N ALA A 320 1.99 -11.97 7.51
CA ALA A 320 2.67 -12.40 8.72
C ALA A 320 1.69 -12.41 9.90
N CYS A 321 1.75 -13.46 10.72
CA CYS A 321 1.00 -13.54 11.98
C CYS A 321 1.89 -14.06 13.10
N PHE A 322 1.47 -13.76 14.32
CA PHE A 322 2.13 -14.20 15.54
C PHE A 322 1.34 -15.33 16.21
N GLY A 323 2.00 -16.10 17.06
CA GLY A 323 1.37 -17.16 17.84
C GLY A 323 2.29 -17.67 18.94
N ARG A 324 1.74 -18.50 19.84
CA ARG A 324 2.53 -19.11 20.93
C ARG A 324 3.51 -20.16 20.44
N ASP A 325 3.18 -20.79 19.33
CA ASP A 325 4.01 -21.74 18.60
C ASP A 325 3.81 -21.57 17.09
N ARG A 326 4.64 -22.27 16.30
CA ARG A 326 4.56 -22.22 14.83
C ARG A 326 3.22 -22.66 14.25
N TYR A 327 2.47 -23.52 14.94
CA TYR A 327 1.23 -24.07 14.41
C TYR A 327 0.09 -23.06 14.54
N GLU A 328 0.01 -22.38 15.68
CA GLU A 328 -0.93 -21.28 15.91
C GLU A 328 -0.66 -20.10 14.98
N ALA A 329 0.61 -19.71 14.84
CA ALA A 329 1.00 -18.61 13.97
C ALA A 329 0.74 -18.95 12.48
N TYR A 330 1.06 -20.18 12.06
CA TYR A 330 0.82 -20.65 10.69
C TYR A 330 -0.66 -20.68 10.34
N ILE A 331 -1.53 -21.22 11.21
CA ILE A 331 -2.97 -21.30 10.90
C ILE A 331 -3.63 -19.91 10.86
N LYS A 332 -3.18 -18.98 11.71
CA LYS A 332 -3.60 -17.57 11.66
C LYS A 332 -3.16 -16.92 10.35
N ALA A 333 -1.89 -17.03 9.99
CA ALA A 333 -1.34 -16.49 8.75
C ALA A 333 -2.08 -17.04 7.52
N LEU A 334 -2.32 -18.36 7.48
CA LEU A 334 -3.00 -19.02 6.38
C LEU A 334 -4.46 -18.54 6.24
N ILE A 335 -5.22 -18.41 7.32
CA ILE A 335 -6.59 -17.87 7.26
C ILE A 335 -6.59 -16.43 6.75
N SER A 336 -5.62 -15.63 7.17
CA SER A 336 -5.48 -14.24 6.75
C SER A 336 -5.15 -14.08 5.26
N THR A 337 -4.64 -15.11 4.56
CA THR A 337 -4.53 -15.10 3.09
C THR A 337 -5.88 -15.34 2.38
N GLY A 338 -6.96 -15.55 3.13
CA GLY A 338 -8.28 -15.95 2.64
C GLY A 338 -8.50 -17.47 2.57
N PHE A 339 -7.58 -18.28 3.13
CA PHE A 339 -7.72 -19.72 3.16
C PHE A 339 -8.87 -20.13 4.10
N LYS A 340 -9.76 -21.01 3.62
CA LYS A 340 -10.86 -21.55 4.42
C LYS A 340 -10.44 -22.88 5.05
N LEU A 341 -10.54 -23.00 6.36
CA LEU A 341 -10.26 -24.27 7.03
C LEU A 341 -11.28 -25.35 6.64
N PRO A 342 -10.85 -26.61 6.50
CA PRO A 342 -11.76 -27.69 6.12
C PRO A 342 -12.77 -28.00 7.21
N LYS A 343 -14.04 -28.20 6.84
CA LYS A 343 -15.10 -28.60 7.76
C LYS A 343 -15.08 -30.09 8.03
N LYS A 344 -15.05 -30.92 6.97
CA LYS A 344 -15.14 -32.38 7.09
C LYS A 344 -14.47 -33.16 5.97
N ASN A 345 -14.53 -32.72 4.73
CA ASN A 345 -14.17 -33.54 3.57
C ASN A 345 -12.80 -33.11 3.00
N VAL A 346 -11.82 -34.02 3.02
CA VAL A 346 -10.45 -33.75 2.53
C VAL A 346 -10.10 -34.70 1.41
N LEU A 347 -9.65 -34.16 0.28
CA LEU A 347 -9.20 -34.90 -0.90
C LEU A 347 -7.68 -34.99 -0.96
N PHE A 348 -7.15 -36.19 -1.20
CA PHE A 348 -5.73 -36.46 -1.38
C PHE A 348 -5.42 -36.95 -2.79
N SER A 349 -4.43 -36.35 -3.42
CA SER A 349 -3.80 -36.88 -4.62
C SER A 349 -2.29 -36.76 -4.46
N ILE A 350 -1.63 -37.88 -4.14
CA ILE A 350 -0.20 -37.91 -3.81
C ILE A 350 0.51 -38.77 -4.84
N GLY A 351 1.44 -38.16 -5.58
CA GLY A 351 2.17 -38.82 -6.64
C GLY A 351 3.26 -39.75 -6.14
N SER A 352 4.25 -39.22 -5.40
CA SER A 352 5.44 -39.97 -4.99
C SER A 352 5.15 -40.96 -3.85
N PHE A 353 5.70 -42.17 -3.93
CA PHE A 353 5.62 -43.15 -2.82
C PHE A 353 6.28 -42.62 -1.54
N LYS A 354 7.40 -41.90 -1.67
CA LYS A 354 8.10 -41.29 -0.51
C LYS A 354 7.19 -40.32 0.25
N GLU A 355 6.43 -39.50 -0.46
CA GLU A 355 5.50 -38.54 0.14
C GLU A 355 4.27 -39.23 0.74
N LYS A 356 3.80 -40.33 0.15
CA LYS A 356 2.72 -41.15 0.74
C LYS A 356 3.14 -41.70 2.11
N VAL A 357 4.37 -42.20 2.22
CA VAL A 357 4.94 -42.67 3.50
C VAL A 357 5.07 -41.51 4.49
N GLU A 358 5.61 -40.37 4.05
CA GLU A 358 5.80 -39.19 4.90
C GLU A 358 4.47 -38.59 5.41
N MET A 359 3.42 -38.62 4.60
CA MET A 359 2.10 -38.07 4.93
C MET A 359 1.22 -39.00 5.77
N LEU A 360 1.48 -40.31 5.76
CA LEU A 360 0.63 -41.31 6.42
C LEU A 360 0.33 -40.98 7.90
N PRO A 361 1.30 -40.56 8.74
CA PRO A 361 1.02 -40.19 10.13
C PRO A 361 0.03 -39.02 10.23
N SER A 362 0.17 -38.00 9.39
CA SER A 362 -0.72 -36.83 9.36
C SER A 362 -2.13 -37.22 8.90
N ILE A 363 -2.25 -38.06 7.88
CA ILE A 363 -3.56 -38.54 7.39
C ILE A 363 -4.28 -39.37 8.46
N ARG A 364 -3.55 -40.20 9.21
CA ARG A 364 -4.10 -40.94 10.37
C ARG A 364 -4.66 -40.00 11.44
N LYS A 365 -3.97 -38.90 11.75
CA LYS A 365 -4.46 -37.89 12.69
C LYS A 365 -5.75 -37.23 12.19
N LEU A 366 -5.82 -36.82 10.93
CA LEU A 366 -7.05 -36.27 10.34
C LEU A 366 -8.23 -37.23 10.45
N HIS A 367 -8.02 -38.51 10.14
CA HIS A 367 -9.06 -39.53 10.27
C HIS A 367 -9.52 -39.68 11.73
N ALA A 368 -8.59 -39.69 12.69
CA ALA A 368 -8.91 -39.79 14.12
C ALA A 368 -9.74 -38.58 14.62
N LEU A 369 -9.60 -37.41 14.00
CA LEU A 369 -10.41 -36.22 14.26
C LEU A 369 -11.81 -36.26 13.61
N GLY A 370 -12.13 -37.31 12.84
CA GLY A 370 -13.44 -37.50 12.22
C GLY A 370 -13.61 -36.85 10.84
N TYR A 371 -12.52 -36.49 10.16
CA TYR A 371 -12.56 -36.04 8.77
C TYR A 371 -12.83 -37.21 7.80
N ASN A 372 -13.65 -36.95 6.77
CA ASN A 372 -13.89 -37.88 5.69
C ASN A 372 -12.75 -37.79 4.67
N LEU A 373 -12.09 -38.91 4.40
CA LEU A 373 -10.99 -38.98 3.45
C LEU A 373 -11.50 -39.36 2.05
N PHE A 374 -11.10 -38.58 1.06
CA PHE A 374 -11.27 -38.86 -0.36
C PHE A 374 -9.90 -38.97 -1.01
N ALA A 375 -9.72 -39.83 -2.02
CA ALA A 375 -8.45 -39.95 -2.70
C ALA A 375 -8.56 -40.43 -4.14
N THR A 376 -7.57 -40.08 -4.96
CA THR A 376 -7.37 -40.61 -6.33
C THR A 376 -6.85 -42.05 -6.29
N ALA A 377 -6.92 -42.79 -7.41
CA ALA A 377 -6.78 -44.26 -7.45
C ALA A 377 -5.59 -44.79 -6.65
N GLY A 378 -4.37 -44.46 -7.09
CA GLY A 378 -3.15 -44.94 -6.44
C GLY A 378 -2.92 -44.39 -5.03
N THR A 379 -3.61 -43.33 -4.62
CA THR A 379 -3.57 -42.83 -3.23
C THR A 379 -4.60 -43.55 -2.37
N ALA A 380 -5.79 -43.83 -2.91
CA ALA A 380 -6.86 -44.55 -2.23
C ALA A 380 -6.45 -45.98 -1.91
N ASP A 381 -5.84 -46.69 -2.87
CA ASP A 381 -5.37 -48.07 -2.67
C ASP A 381 -4.32 -48.14 -1.55
N TYR A 382 -3.33 -47.25 -1.59
CA TYR A 382 -2.30 -47.15 -0.56
C TYR A 382 -2.89 -46.90 0.83
N LEU A 383 -3.87 -45.98 0.95
CA LEU A 383 -4.51 -45.68 2.23
C LEU A 383 -5.36 -46.85 2.75
N LYS A 384 -6.07 -47.58 1.86
CA LYS A 384 -6.84 -48.77 2.22
C LYS A 384 -5.94 -49.90 2.73
N GLU A 385 -4.81 -50.15 2.06
CA GLU A 385 -3.81 -51.13 2.51
C GLU A 385 -3.27 -50.83 3.92
N HIS A 386 -3.20 -49.54 4.27
CA HIS A 386 -2.74 -49.09 5.60
C HIS A 386 -3.89 -48.94 6.63
N GLY A 387 -5.07 -49.49 6.33
CA GLY A 387 -6.21 -49.58 7.25
C GLY A 387 -7.05 -48.31 7.40
N LEU A 388 -6.96 -47.37 6.45
CA LEU A 388 -7.73 -46.12 6.50
C LEU A 388 -8.95 -46.18 5.58
N PRO A 389 -10.16 -45.85 6.08
CA PRO A 389 -11.34 -45.77 5.24
C PRO A 389 -11.25 -44.51 4.37
N VAL A 390 -11.26 -44.72 3.04
CA VAL A 390 -11.14 -43.65 2.05
C VAL A 390 -12.09 -43.89 0.88
N LYS A 391 -12.75 -42.82 0.43
CA LYS A 391 -13.62 -42.84 -0.74
C LYS A 391 -12.79 -42.56 -2.01
N TYR A 392 -12.93 -43.43 -2.99
CA TYR A 392 -12.25 -43.31 -4.27
C TYR A 392 -12.94 -42.26 -5.15
N LEU A 393 -12.16 -41.36 -5.76
CA LEU A 393 -12.62 -40.44 -6.81
C LEU A 393 -11.77 -40.60 -8.08
N GLU A 394 -12.45 -40.78 -9.20
CA GLU A 394 -11.86 -40.94 -10.54
C GLU A 394 -11.41 -39.61 -11.12
N VAL A 395 -10.24 -39.61 -11.78
CA VAL A 395 -9.64 -38.38 -12.34
C VAL A 395 -9.98 -38.24 -13.81
N LEU A 396 -10.99 -37.41 -14.09
CA LEU A 396 -11.47 -37.01 -15.42
C LEU A 396 -11.79 -38.23 -16.31
N ALA A 397 -13.07 -38.61 -16.33
CA ALA A 397 -13.59 -39.66 -17.22
C ALA A 397 -13.27 -39.30 -18.69
N GLY A 398 -12.91 -40.31 -19.49
CA GLY A 398 -12.97 -40.17 -20.95
C GLY A 398 -14.42 -39.94 -21.39
N GLU A 399 -14.63 -39.32 -22.55
CA GLU A 399 -15.97 -39.07 -23.12
C GLU A 399 -16.81 -40.35 -23.35
N GLU A 400 -16.23 -41.54 -23.13
CA GLU A 400 -16.84 -42.86 -23.37
C GLU A 400 -17.30 -43.62 -22.11
N GLU A 401 -17.08 -43.12 -20.89
CA GLU A 401 -17.48 -43.85 -19.66
C GLU A 401 -18.64 -43.17 -18.90
N ASP A 402 -19.80 -43.85 -18.89
CA ASP A 402 -20.97 -43.57 -18.03
C ASP A 402 -20.63 -43.83 -16.54
N LEU A 403 -19.75 -43.03 -15.97
CA LEU A 403 -19.42 -43.07 -14.54
C LEU A 403 -20.53 -42.38 -13.73
N LYS A 404 -21.04 -43.07 -12.71
CA LYS A 404 -21.98 -42.49 -11.73
C LYS A 404 -21.34 -41.24 -11.11
N SER A 405 -22.14 -40.17 -11.01
CA SER A 405 -21.77 -38.86 -10.43
C SER A 405 -21.01 -38.93 -9.11
N GLU A 406 -21.34 -39.94 -8.29
CA GLU A 406 -20.77 -40.23 -6.98
C GLU A 406 -19.26 -40.55 -6.97
N TYR A 407 -18.66 -40.89 -8.11
CA TYR A 407 -17.22 -41.21 -8.21
C TYR A 407 -16.42 -40.16 -8.97
N SER A 408 -17.05 -39.10 -9.49
CA SER A 408 -16.37 -38.07 -10.29
C SER A 408 -15.72 -37.01 -9.42
N LEU A 409 -14.38 -36.90 -9.46
CA LEU A 409 -13.64 -35.82 -8.79
C LEU A 409 -14.14 -34.43 -9.26
N THR A 410 -14.39 -34.31 -10.55
CA THR A 410 -14.83 -33.06 -11.19
C THR A 410 -16.13 -32.55 -10.58
N GLN A 411 -17.11 -33.43 -10.42
CA GLN A 411 -18.40 -33.07 -9.84
C GLN A 411 -18.30 -32.81 -8.34
N HIS A 412 -17.42 -33.50 -7.62
CA HIS A 412 -17.18 -33.25 -6.20
C HIS A 412 -16.60 -31.86 -5.94
N LEU A 413 -15.66 -31.40 -6.79
CA LEU A 413 -15.15 -30.03 -6.73
C LEU A 413 -16.21 -29.02 -7.16
N ALA A 414 -16.90 -29.25 -8.29
CA ALA A 414 -17.91 -28.32 -8.81
C ALA A 414 -19.10 -28.11 -7.86
N ASN A 415 -19.52 -29.15 -7.14
CA ASN A 415 -20.60 -29.10 -6.16
C ASN A 415 -20.12 -28.71 -4.74
N ASN A 416 -18.87 -28.30 -4.57
CA ASN A 416 -18.27 -27.95 -3.26
C ASN A 416 -18.41 -29.05 -2.19
N LEU A 417 -18.29 -30.31 -2.60
CA LEU A 417 -18.34 -31.46 -1.68
C LEU A 417 -16.98 -31.73 -1.01
N ILE A 418 -15.90 -31.09 -1.47
CA ILE A 418 -14.55 -31.17 -0.89
C ILE A 418 -14.21 -29.82 -0.26
N ASP A 419 -13.78 -29.83 1.00
CA ASP A 419 -13.43 -28.59 1.73
C ASP A 419 -11.93 -28.26 1.64
N LEU A 420 -11.07 -29.25 1.36
CA LEU A 420 -9.63 -29.10 1.21
C LEU A 420 -9.09 -30.11 0.21
N TYR A 421 -8.26 -29.65 -0.72
CA TYR A 421 -7.53 -30.51 -1.65
C TYR A 421 -6.03 -30.46 -1.39
N ILE A 422 -5.46 -31.59 -0.99
CA ILE A 422 -4.01 -31.79 -0.88
C ILE A 422 -3.54 -32.54 -2.14
N ASN A 423 -2.89 -31.81 -3.05
CA ASN A 423 -2.35 -32.35 -4.29
C ASN A 423 -0.83 -32.26 -4.26
N LEU A 424 -0.16 -33.38 -3.96
CA LEU A 424 1.30 -33.45 -4.02
C LEU A 424 1.67 -34.02 -5.40
N PRO A 425 2.07 -33.16 -6.36
CA PRO A 425 2.41 -33.63 -7.69
C PRO A 425 3.57 -34.62 -7.59
N SER A 426 3.46 -35.77 -8.27
CA SER A 426 4.64 -36.61 -8.49
C SER A 426 5.71 -35.72 -9.10
N SER A 427 6.97 -35.85 -8.62
CA SER A 427 8.15 -35.28 -9.25
C SER A 427 8.12 -35.65 -10.74
N ASN A 428 7.51 -34.79 -11.55
CA ASN A 428 7.36 -35.03 -12.97
C ASN A 428 8.74 -34.77 -13.51
N ARG A 429 9.48 -35.87 -13.73
CA ARG A 429 10.80 -35.90 -14.35
C ARG A 429 10.82 -35.35 -15.78
N PHE A 430 9.72 -34.79 -16.26
CA PHE A 430 9.53 -34.29 -17.62
C PHE A 430 8.67 -33.02 -17.58
N ARG A 431 9.26 -31.86 -17.89
CA ARG A 431 8.50 -30.70 -18.35
C ARG A 431 8.03 -31.01 -19.76
N ARG A 432 6.76 -31.41 -19.89
CA ARG A 432 6.12 -31.57 -21.19
C ARG A 432 5.81 -30.18 -21.77
N PRO A 433 5.70 -30.03 -23.11
CA PRO A 433 5.43 -28.75 -23.77
C PRO A 433 4.24 -28.02 -23.15
N ALA A 434 4.16 -26.69 -23.29
CA ALA A 434 3.02 -25.88 -22.81
C ALA A 434 1.64 -26.41 -23.28
N ASN A 435 1.61 -27.19 -24.36
CA ASN A 435 0.43 -27.84 -24.92
C ASN A 435 -0.03 -29.09 -24.13
N TYR A 436 0.77 -29.60 -23.18
CA TYR A 436 0.45 -30.79 -22.41
C TYR A 436 -0.23 -30.46 -21.07
N MET A 437 -1.56 -30.40 -21.06
CA MET A 437 -2.36 -30.24 -19.84
C MET A 437 -2.44 -31.58 -19.10
N SER A 438 -1.56 -31.80 -18.11
CA SER A 438 -1.62 -33.01 -17.28
C SER A 438 -2.96 -33.12 -16.53
N LYS A 439 -3.41 -34.35 -16.25
CA LYS A 439 -4.58 -34.59 -15.39
C LYS A 439 -4.44 -33.89 -14.03
N GLY A 440 -3.24 -33.88 -13.45
CA GLY A 440 -2.93 -33.19 -12.19
C GLY A 440 -3.16 -31.67 -12.27
N TYR A 441 -2.61 -31.03 -13.32
CA TYR A 441 -2.82 -29.59 -13.59
C TYR A 441 -4.31 -29.24 -13.65
N ARG A 442 -5.10 -29.99 -14.44
CA ARG A 442 -6.55 -29.75 -14.59
C ARG A 442 -7.25 -29.79 -13.23
N THR A 443 -6.97 -30.78 -12.39
CA THR A 443 -7.62 -30.89 -11.07
C THR A 443 -7.24 -29.76 -10.11
N ARG A 444 -5.98 -29.31 -10.11
CA ARG A 444 -5.53 -28.19 -9.28
C ARG A 444 -6.15 -26.88 -9.73
N ARG A 445 -6.17 -26.65 -11.04
CA ARG A 445 -6.77 -25.46 -11.65
C ARG A 445 -8.25 -25.36 -11.29
N MET A 446 -8.98 -26.47 -11.43
CA MET A 446 -10.37 -26.57 -11.01
C MET A 446 -10.57 -26.28 -9.52
N ALA A 447 -9.69 -26.77 -8.64
CA ALA A 447 -9.81 -26.46 -7.22
C ALA A 447 -9.70 -24.95 -6.95
N VAL A 448 -8.76 -24.25 -7.61
CA VAL A 448 -8.66 -22.79 -7.49
C VAL A 448 -9.90 -22.10 -8.09
N ASP A 449 -10.38 -22.55 -9.25
CA ASP A 449 -11.53 -21.96 -9.94
C ASP A 449 -12.85 -22.13 -9.15
N TYR A 450 -13.03 -23.27 -8.49
CA TYR A 450 -14.14 -23.54 -7.57
C TYR A 450 -13.87 -23.07 -6.13
N GLN A 451 -12.80 -22.29 -5.89
CA GLN A 451 -12.44 -21.74 -4.58
C GLN A 451 -12.27 -22.81 -3.47
N THR A 452 -11.89 -24.02 -3.86
CA THR A 452 -11.49 -25.07 -2.93
C THR A 452 -10.03 -24.82 -2.50
N PRO A 453 -9.74 -24.69 -1.19
CA PRO A 453 -8.38 -24.54 -0.69
C PRO A 453 -7.46 -25.65 -1.21
N LEU A 454 -6.28 -25.25 -1.72
CA LEU A 454 -5.31 -26.14 -2.36
C LEU A 454 -3.97 -26.08 -1.62
N VAL A 455 -3.39 -27.24 -1.30
CA VAL A 455 -2.04 -27.37 -0.75
C VAL A 455 -1.22 -28.29 -1.65
N THR A 456 -0.06 -27.81 -2.10
CA THR A 456 0.80 -28.52 -3.07
C THR A 456 2.16 -28.95 -2.56
N ASN A 457 2.52 -28.57 -1.31
CA ASN A 457 3.78 -28.94 -0.68
C ASN A 457 3.57 -29.88 0.51
N VAL A 458 4.38 -30.93 0.61
CA VAL A 458 4.29 -31.95 1.66
C VAL A 458 4.53 -31.38 3.06
N LYS A 459 5.47 -30.45 3.23
CA LYS A 459 5.79 -29.83 4.53
C LYS A 459 4.66 -28.92 5.00
N ASN A 460 4.11 -28.11 4.09
CA ASN A 460 2.93 -27.27 4.37
C ASN A 460 1.69 -28.09 4.72
N ALA A 461 1.49 -29.23 4.05
CA ALA A 461 0.39 -30.15 4.38
C ALA A 461 0.54 -30.74 5.79
N LYS A 462 1.76 -31.10 6.21
CA LYS A 462 2.02 -31.64 7.55
C LYS A 462 1.78 -30.60 8.64
N ILE A 463 2.32 -29.38 8.50
CA ILE A 463 2.12 -28.31 9.49
C ILE A 463 0.65 -27.89 9.57
N LEU A 464 -0.06 -27.84 8.44
CA LEU A 464 -1.50 -27.55 8.41
C LEU A 464 -2.30 -28.60 9.20
N ILE A 465 -2.06 -29.88 8.94
CA ILE A 465 -2.78 -30.97 9.61
C ILE A 465 -2.48 -30.96 11.11
N GLU A 466 -1.21 -30.76 11.48
CA GLU A 466 -0.81 -30.67 12.88
C GLU A 466 -1.46 -29.47 13.57
N ALA A 467 -1.56 -28.31 12.89
CA ALA A 467 -2.23 -27.13 13.43
C ALA A 467 -3.74 -27.35 13.62
N ILE A 468 -4.42 -28.02 12.67
CA ILE A 468 -5.83 -28.39 12.78
C ILE A 468 -6.06 -29.32 13.98
N ALA A 469 -5.16 -30.30 14.18
CA ALA A 469 -5.27 -31.27 15.27
C ALA A 469 -5.15 -30.66 16.68
N ARG A 470 -4.58 -29.46 16.80
CA ARG A 470 -4.34 -28.78 18.08
C ARG A 470 -5.48 -27.88 18.55
N HIS A 471 -6.47 -27.61 17.70
CA HIS A 471 -7.68 -26.86 18.04
C HIS A 471 -7.45 -25.51 18.75
N TYR A 472 -6.68 -24.61 18.13
CA TYR A 472 -6.47 -23.26 18.67
C TYR A 472 -7.75 -22.42 18.68
N THR A 473 -7.91 -21.59 19.72
CA THR A 473 -8.93 -20.54 19.78
C THR A 473 -8.48 -19.33 18.96
N MET A 474 -9.32 -18.87 18.02
CA MET A 474 -8.99 -17.78 17.11
C MET A 474 -9.36 -16.38 17.64
N ASN A 475 -9.37 -16.23 18.97
CA ASN A 475 -9.59 -14.92 19.60
C ASN A 475 -8.30 -14.08 19.46
N VAL A 476 -8.46 -12.78 19.19
CA VAL A 476 -7.33 -11.86 19.16
C VAL A 476 -6.80 -11.67 20.57
N MET A 477 -5.52 -11.98 20.77
CA MET A 477 -4.81 -11.85 22.04
C MET A 477 -3.75 -10.74 21.96
N SER A 478 -3.20 -10.32 23.10
CA SER A 478 -2.11 -9.34 23.14
C SER A 478 -0.85 -9.80 22.40
N ILE A 479 -0.63 -11.11 22.29
CA ILE A 479 0.47 -11.69 21.51
C ILE A 479 0.29 -11.52 20.00
N ASP A 480 -0.92 -11.23 19.53
CA ASP A 480 -1.27 -11.11 18.11
C ASP A 480 -1.06 -9.69 17.56
N CYS A 481 -0.63 -8.73 18.39
CA CYS A 481 -0.34 -7.38 17.97
C CYS A 481 1.02 -6.90 18.49
N GLN A 482 1.57 -5.94 17.76
CA GLN A 482 2.79 -5.25 18.15
C GLN A 482 2.68 -3.80 17.72
N THR A 483 2.96 -2.89 18.65
CA THR A 483 2.93 -1.45 18.43
C THR A 483 4.33 -0.90 18.56
N SER A 484 4.67 0.11 17.76
CA SER A 484 5.95 0.83 17.86
C SER A 484 5.98 1.84 19.02
N TYR A 485 4.83 2.02 19.68
CA TYR A 485 4.63 2.88 20.83
C TYR A 485 3.92 2.10 21.93
N ARG A 486 4.06 2.56 23.17
CA ARG A 486 3.24 2.04 24.26
C ARG A 486 1.93 2.82 24.30
N ALA A 487 0.84 2.11 24.51
CA ALA A 487 -0.45 2.71 24.81
C ALA A 487 -0.80 2.36 26.26
N VAL A 488 -1.33 3.32 26.99
CA VAL A 488 -1.88 3.10 28.32
C VAL A 488 -3.30 3.64 28.39
N THR A 489 -4.16 2.89 29.06
CA THR A 489 -5.50 3.34 29.42
C THR A 489 -5.49 3.81 30.87
N LEU A 490 -5.77 5.09 31.07
CA LEU A 490 -5.93 5.72 32.37
C LEU A 490 -7.43 5.86 32.72
N PRO A 491 -7.79 6.03 34.00
CA PRO A 491 -9.11 6.53 34.36
C PRO A 491 -9.32 7.96 33.85
N GLY A 492 -10.57 8.43 33.82
CA GLY A 492 -10.90 9.81 33.50
C GLY A 492 -10.22 10.80 34.46
N LEU A 493 -9.43 11.74 33.92
CA LEU A 493 -8.57 12.60 34.74
C LEU A 493 -9.29 13.86 35.24
N ILE A 494 -8.73 14.50 36.26
CA ILE A 494 -9.33 15.63 36.97
C ILE A 494 -8.44 16.87 36.82
N ASN A 495 -8.96 17.92 36.18
CA ASN A 495 -8.33 19.24 36.18
C ASN A 495 -8.80 20.03 37.42
N VAL A 496 -7.99 20.04 38.48
CA VAL A 496 -8.36 20.56 39.82
C VAL A 496 -8.41 22.08 39.92
N ALA A 497 -7.68 22.78 39.05
CA ALA A 497 -7.53 24.23 39.04
C ALA A 497 -7.81 24.77 37.64
N ALA A 498 -9.00 24.46 37.10
CA ALA A 498 -9.43 24.96 35.80
C ALA A 498 -9.69 26.48 35.90
N PHE A 499 -8.87 27.26 35.19
CA PHE A 499 -9.00 28.71 35.12
C PHE A 499 -9.99 29.10 34.02
N VAL A 500 -11.04 29.85 34.37
CA VAL A 500 -12.06 30.33 33.43
C VAL A 500 -12.08 31.87 33.50
N PRO A 501 -11.45 32.58 32.53
CA PRO A 501 -11.25 34.03 32.59
C PRO A 501 -12.52 34.85 32.87
N GLY A 502 -13.61 34.56 32.15
CA GLY A 502 -14.90 35.23 32.28
C GLY A 502 -15.94 34.44 33.06
N LEU A 503 -15.56 33.64 34.07
CA LEU A 503 -16.48 32.75 34.80
C LEU A 503 -17.75 33.45 35.31
N ALA A 504 -17.59 34.62 35.93
CA ALA A 504 -18.67 35.39 36.53
C ALA A 504 -19.11 36.59 35.67
N ASN A 505 -18.68 36.65 34.40
CA ASN A 505 -19.17 37.63 33.43
C ASN A 505 -20.47 37.11 32.81
N PRO A 506 -21.56 37.90 32.80
CA PRO A 506 -22.81 37.47 32.17
C PRO A 506 -22.59 37.07 30.71
N ASP A 507 -23.14 35.92 30.33
CA ASP A 507 -23.12 35.39 28.97
C ASP A 507 -21.75 35.03 28.38
N SER A 508 -20.71 34.86 29.20
CA SER A 508 -19.38 34.43 28.72
C SER A 508 -19.39 33.01 28.13
N PRO A 509 -18.74 32.77 26.96
CA PRO A 509 -18.57 31.45 26.38
C PRO A 509 -17.37 30.65 26.95
N ASP A 510 -16.58 31.27 27.84
CA ASP A 510 -15.30 30.70 28.29
C ASP A 510 -15.46 29.36 29.01
N PHE A 511 -16.59 29.17 29.71
CA PHE A 511 -16.90 27.93 30.40
C PHE A 511 -17.01 26.74 29.43
N GLN A 512 -17.73 26.93 28.32
CA GLN A 512 -17.88 25.91 27.27
C GLN A 512 -16.54 25.60 26.62
N VAL A 513 -15.74 26.63 26.35
CA VAL A 513 -14.41 26.50 25.75
C VAL A 513 -13.49 25.66 26.64
N VAL A 514 -13.45 25.96 27.94
CA VAL A 514 -12.60 25.23 28.92
C VAL A 514 -13.07 23.78 29.10
N THR A 515 -14.37 23.54 29.28
CA THR A 515 -14.90 22.18 29.46
C THR A 515 -14.74 21.32 28.21
N LYS A 516 -14.92 21.91 27.01
CA LYS A 516 -14.66 21.24 25.73
C LYS A 516 -13.19 20.88 25.56
N ALA A 517 -12.28 21.83 25.81
CA ALA A 517 -10.85 21.58 25.73
C ALA A 517 -10.39 20.54 26.77
N SER A 518 -10.98 20.55 27.97
CA SER A 518 -10.66 19.60 29.05
C SER A 518 -11.02 18.17 28.66
N ILE A 519 -12.25 17.92 28.19
CA ILE A 519 -12.64 16.56 27.79
C ILE A 519 -11.85 16.05 26.58
N ALA A 520 -11.55 16.91 25.61
CA ALA A 520 -10.78 16.53 24.43
C ALA A 520 -9.35 16.07 24.80
N ASN A 521 -8.83 16.58 25.91
CA ASN A 521 -7.48 16.27 26.41
C ASN A 521 -7.51 15.37 27.65
N GLY A 522 -8.55 14.55 27.81
CA GLY A 522 -8.60 13.47 28.81
C GLY A 522 -9.12 13.86 30.21
N PHE A 523 -9.49 15.10 30.43
CA PHE A 523 -10.06 15.54 31.71
C PHE A 523 -11.58 15.40 31.72
N SER A 524 -12.09 14.32 32.32
CA SER A 524 -13.53 14.03 32.46
C SER A 524 -14.21 14.82 33.58
N MET A 525 -13.42 15.49 34.42
CA MET A 525 -13.90 16.32 35.52
C MET A 525 -13.04 17.57 35.64
N VAL A 526 -13.67 18.74 35.83
CA VAL A 526 -12.99 20.01 36.07
C VAL A 526 -13.46 20.66 37.35
N ARG A 527 -12.52 21.11 38.17
CA ARG A 527 -12.82 21.94 39.32
C ARG A 527 -12.39 23.36 39.04
N ILE A 528 -13.36 24.26 39.07
CA ILE A 528 -13.22 25.61 38.54
C ILE A 528 -12.73 26.53 39.63
N MET A 529 -11.70 27.31 39.30
CA MET A 529 -11.19 28.37 40.16
C MET A 529 -12.24 29.47 40.28
N PRO A 530 -12.51 29.99 41.49
CA PRO A 530 -13.51 31.05 41.68
C PRO A 530 -12.98 32.44 41.29
N VAL A 531 -11.82 32.50 40.65
CA VAL A 531 -11.09 33.71 40.27
C VAL A 531 -10.95 33.73 38.74
N GLY A 532 -11.49 34.77 38.11
CA GLY A 532 -11.28 35.11 36.71
C GLY A 532 -10.31 36.28 36.53
N VAL A 533 -10.30 36.91 35.36
CA VAL A 533 -9.46 38.09 35.07
C VAL A 533 -10.02 39.34 35.74
N ASP A 534 -11.30 39.64 35.48
CA ASP A 534 -11.99 40.84 35.99
C ASP A 534 -13.19 40.52 36.89
N SER A 535 -13.52 39.24 37.08
CA SER A 535 -14.68 38.81 37.87
C SER A 535 -14.37 37.61 38.76
N PHE A 536 -14.99 37.60 39.95
CA PHE A 536 -14.72 36.64 41.01
C PHE A 536 -16.05 36.11 41.56
N VAL A 537 -16.10 34.82 41.89
CA VAL A 537 -17.25 34.21 42.56
C VAL A 537 -17.13 34.45 44.06
N THR A 538 -17.51 35.63 44.53
CA THR A 538 -17.39 36.05 45.94
C THR A 538 -18.71 36.08 46.70
N ASP A 539 -19.84 36.00 46.01
CA ASP A 539 -21.18 36.06 46.59
C ASP A 539 -22.19 35.20 45.80
N PHE A 540 -23.43 35.20 46.27
CA PHE A 540 -24.54 34.46 45.68
C PHE A 540 -24.86 34.91 44.24
N GLN A 541 -24.76 36.21 43.95
CA GLN A 541 -25.10 36.72 42.62
C GLN A 541 -24.06 36.28 41.58
N ALA A 542 -22.78 36.40 41.90
CA ALA A 542 -21.69 35.92 41.06
C ALA A 542 -21.75 34.40 40.85
N LEU A 543 -22.12 33.63 41.89
CA LEU A 543 -22.32 32.19 41.77
C LEU A 543 -23.48 31.86 40.82
N ARG A 544 -24.60 32.60 40.89
CA ARG A 544 -25.73 32.42 39.96
C ARG A 544 -25.34 32.74 38.53
N THR A 545 -24.52 33.76 38.30
CA THR A 545 -23.97 34.06 36.96
C THR A 545 -23.12 32.90 36.45
N ALA A 546 -22.22 32.36 37.27
CA ALA A 546 -21.38 31.22 36.91
C ALA A 546 -22.21 29.96 36.60
N GLN A 547 -23.22 29.67 37.43
CA GLN A 547 -24.18 28.58 37.18
C GLN A 547 -24.99 28.80 35.89
N HIS A 548 -25.43 30.03 35.62
CA HIS A 548 -26.13 30.37 34.39
C HIS A 548 -25.24 30.13 33.16
N ASN A 549 -23.99 30.59 33.20
CA ASN A 549 -23.02 30.34 32.14
C ASN A 549 -22.80 28.84 31.91
N SER A 550 -22.69 28.05 32.98
CA SER A 550 -22.53 26.59 32.88
C SER A 550 -23.77 25.87 32.31
N SER A 551 -24.97 26.39 32.57
CA SER A 551 -26.23 25.79 32.11
C SER A 551 -26.41 25.81 30.58
N LYS A 552 -25.71 26.71 29.88
CA LYS A 552 -25.71 26.80 28.42
C LYS A 552 -24.98 25.64 27.74
N GLY A 553 -24.13 24.91 28.47
CA GLY A 553 -23.48 23.69 28.00
C GLY A 553 -22.22 23.35 28.79
N SER A 554 -22.05 22.07 29.11
CA SER A 554 -20.82 21.49 29.66
C SER A 554 -20.50 20.19 28.93
N TYR A 555 -19.23 19.91 28.70
CA TYR A 555 -18.75 18.70 28.05
C TYR A 555 -18.11 17.67 29.00
N CYS A 556 -17.82 18.08 30.24
CA CYS A 556 -17.28 17.25 31.32
C CYS A 556 -17.97 17.59 32.64
N ASP A 557 -17.90 16.70 33.63
CA ASP A 557 -18.44 17.02 34.95
C ASP A 557 -17.65 18.19 35.56
N PHE A 558 -18.29 18.98 36.42
CA PHE A 558 -17.61 20.12 37.02
C PHE A 558 -18.00 20.42 38.47
N ASN A 559 -17.12 21.15 39.17
CA ASN A 559 -17.32 21.61 40.54
C ASN A 559 -16.95 23.09 40.67
N LEU A 560 -17.89 23.90 41.16
CA LEU A 560 -17.72 25.33 41.41
C LEU A 560 -17.21 25.61 42.83
N SER A 561 -16.47 26.70 42.97
CA SER A 561 -15.90 27.15 44.24
C SER A 561 -16.32 28.59 44.53
N VAL A 562 -16.06 29.06 45.75
CA VAL A 562 -16.28 30.47 46.15
C VAL A 562 -14.98 31.07 46.69
N ALA A 563 -14.72 32.35 46.41
CA ALA A 563 -13.56 33.09 46.87
C ALA A 563 -13.87 33.91 48.14
N ALA A 564 -12.94 33.88 49.09
CA ALA A 564 -12.97 34.69 50.31
C ALA A 564 -12.56 36.14 50.02
N THR A 565 -13.24 37.09 50.67
CA THR A 565 -12.89 38.52 50.71
C THR A 565 -12.86 39.00 52.16
N SER A 566 -12.42 40.24 52.38
CA SER A 566 -12.38 40.84 53.72
C SER A 566 -13.74 41.00 54.41
N GLY A 567 -14.85 40.92 53.67
CA GLY A 567 -16.20 41.22 54.19
C GLY A 567 -17.28 40.19 53.88
N ASN A 568 -16.95 39.00 53.38
CA ASN A 568 -17.95 38.00 52.99
C ASN A 568 -18.01 36.75 53.89
N SER A 569 -17.29 36.67 55.02
CA SER A 569 -17.26 35.48 55.90
C SER A 569 -18.66 35.02 56.34
N ASP A 570 -19.56 35.96 56.64
CA ASP A 570 -20.91 35.65 57.11
C ASP A 570 -21.87 35.30 55.95
N LYS A 571 -21.58 35.80 54.74
CA LYS A 571 -22.40 35.58 53.53
C LYS A 571 -22.06 34.27 52.83
N VAL A 572 -20.80 33.85 52.89
CA VAL A 572 -20.29 32.62 52.28
C VAL A 572 -20.99 31.38 52.85
N GLY A 573 -21.45 31.43 54.11
CA GLY A 573 -22.26 30.37 54.74
C GLY A 573 -23.52 30.00 53.94
N LEU A 574 -24.15 30.97 53.27
CA LEU A 574 -25.40 30.78 52.50
C LEU A 574 -25.20 29.98 51.20
N VAL A 575 -24.00 30.01 50.62
CA VAL A 575 -23.68 29.31 49.37
C VAL A 575 -22.98 27.98 49.58
N THR A 576 -22.66 27.62 50.84
CA THR A 576 -21.92 26.39 51.20
C THR A 576 -22.54 25.12 50.63
N GLY A 577 -23.86 25.04 50.42
CA GLY A 577 -24.53 23.89 49.83
C GLY A 577 -24.32 23.70 48.33
N GLU A 578 -23.93 24.77 47.62
CA GLU A 578 -23.89 24.84 46.15
C GLU A 578 -22.46 24.92 45.58
N VAL A 579 -21.43 24.91 46.43
CA VAL A 579 -20.01 24.96 46.01
C VAL A 579 -19.18 23.89 46.71
N GLY A 580 -18.12 23.40 46.06
CA GLY A 580 -17.27 22.33 46.60
C GLY A 580 -16.21 22.79 47.61
N ALA A 581 -15.63 23.99 47.44
CA ALA A 581 -14.61 24.49 48.36
C ALA A 581 -14.58 26.02 48.48
N LEU A 582 -13.86 26.48 49.51
CA LEU A 582 -13.50 27.88 49.72
C LEU A 582 -12.07 28.13 49.23
N PHE A 583 -11.89 29.13 48.38
CA PHE A 583 -10.60 29.63 47.95
C PHE A 583 -10.26 30.92 48.70
N ILE A 584 -9.07 31.00 49.30
CA ILE A 584 -8.58 32.18 50.01
C ILE A 584 -7.45 32.81 49.20
N PRO A 585 -7.73 33.86 48.40
CA PRO A 585 -6.76 34.53 47.54
C PRO A 585 -5.89 35.53 48.32
N PHE A 586 -4.62 35.22 48.58
CA PHE A 586 -3.70 36.12 49.28
C PHE A 586 -3.16 37.25 48.40
N ASN A 587 -3.12 37.05 47.08
CA ASN A 587 -2.72 38.07 46.11
C ASN A 587 -3.77 39.18 45.93
N HIS A 588 -5.05 38.91 46.25
CA HIS A 588 -6.17 39.85 46.03
C HIS A 588 -6.82 40.37 47.33
N LEU A 589 -6.37 39.93 48.50
CA LEU A 589 -6.78 40.50 49.80
C LEU A 589 -6.07 41.84 50.03
N SER A 590 -6.63 42.94 49.48
CA SER A 590 -6.11 44.29 49.64
C SER A 590 -6.44 44.87 51.03
N GLY A 591 -5.42 45.00 51.88
CA GLY A 591 -5.50 45.66 53.18
C GLY A 591 -4.48 45.11 54.19
N ASN A 592 -3.45 45.91 54.51
CA ASN A 592 -2.37 45.51 55.42
C ASN A 592 -2.78 45.35 56.90
N ILE A 593 -4.02 45.69 57.26
CA ILE A 593 -4.48 45.58 58.64
C ILE A 593 -5.48 44.43 58.70
N SER A 594 -4.92 43.24 58.97
CA SER A 594 -5.57 42.01 59.42
C SER A 594 -5.97 40.94 58.38
N LYS A 595 -5.07 40.56 57.46
CA LYS A 595 -5.19 39.29 56.70
C LYS A 595 -5.47 38.08 57.61
N VAL A 596 -4.79 38.02 58.76
CA VAL A 596 -4.92 36.93 59.75
C VAL A 596 -6.32 36.87 60.37
N ALA A 597 -6.92 38.00 60.80
CA ALA A 597 -8.30 37.92 61.35
C ALA A 597 -9.33 37.62 60.26
N THR A 598 -9.15 38.11 59.03
CA THR A 598 -10.02 37.74 57.89
C THR A 598 -10.01 36.23 57.66
N VAL A 599 -8.82 35.62 57.61
CA VAL A 599 -8.67 34.17 57.46
C VAL A 599 -9.30 33.43 58.65
N THR A 600 -9.08 33.92 59.87
CA THR A 600 -9.67 33.33 61.09
C THR A 600 -11.20 33.34 61.07
N SER A 601 -11.82 34.45 60.63
CA SER A 601 -13.28 34.54 60.48
C SER A 601 -13.83 33.55 59.46
N HIS A 602 -13.14 33.37 58.33
CA HIS A 602 -13.52 32.37 57.32
C HIS A 602 -13.34 30.92 57.81
N PHE A 603 -12.32 30.65 58.63
CA PHE A 603 -12.13 29.33 59.23
C PHE A 603 -13.23 28.97 60.22
N ALA A 604 -13.76 29.98 60.93
CA ALA A 604 -14.87 29.83 61.84
C ALA A 604 -16.22 29.64 61.11
N SER A 605 -16.44 30.33 59.98
CA SER A 605 -17.70 30.26 59.24
C SER A 605 -17.79 29.10 58.23
N TRP A 606 -16.65 28.60 57.73
CA TRP A 606 -16.62 27.54 56.72
C TRP A 606 -16.73 26.12 57.34
N PRO A 607 -17.58 25.22 56.81
CA PRO A 607 -17.76 23.86 57.36
C PRO A 607 -16.45 23.07 57.48
N THR A 608 -16.23 22.38 58.60
CA THR A 608 -14.97 21.64 58.89
C THR A 608 -14.68 20.50 57.92
N ASN A 609 -15.72 19.91 57.35
CA ASN A 609 -15.64 18.83 56.38
C ASN A 609 -15.41 19.31 54.94
N LYS A 610 -15.45 20.61 54.65
CA LYS A 610 -15.20 21.13 53.30
C LYS A 610 -13.75 21.63 53.13
N PRO A 611 -13.13 21.36 51.97
CA PRO A 611 -11.76 21.77 51.71
C PRO A 611 -11.61 23.30 51.67
N ILE A 612 -10.43 23.78 52.06
CA ILE A 612 -9.98 25.17 51.94
C ILE A 612 -8.73 25.16 51.06
N ILE A 613 -8.69 26.08 50.10
CA ILE A 613 -7.59 26.22 49.13
C ILE A 613 -7.02 27.62 49.24
N THR A 614 -5.71 27.76 49.06
CA THR A 614 -5.03 29.06 49.11
C THR A 614 -3.88 29.13 48.11
N ASP A 615 -3.59 30.33 47.60
CA ASP A 615 -2.42 30.66 46.79
C ASP A 615 -1.34 31.39 47.62
N ALA A 616 -1.37 31.25 48.94
CA ALA A 616 -0.43 31.90 49.86
C ALA A 616 1.03 31.47 49.58
N LYS A 617 1.94 32.45 49.60
CA LYS A 617 3.39 32.26 49.39
C LYS A 617 4.20 32.85 50.56
N ALA A 618 5.39 32.34 50.78
CA ALA A 618 6.37 32.81 51.77
C ALA A 618 5.77 33.01 53.18
N THR A 619 5.84 34.22 53.73
CA THR A 619 5.36 34.53 55.10
C THR A 619 3.85 34.33 55.27
N ASP A 620 3.08 34.55 54.20
CA ASP A 620 1.63 34.35 54.20
C ASP A 620 1.31 32.84 54.28
N LEU A 621 2.12 31.99 53.65
CA LEU A 621 1.99 30.52 53.71
C LEU A 621 2.24 30.00 55.14
N ALA A 622 3.31 30.46 55.80
CA ALA A 622 3.58 30.08 57.18
C ALA A 622 2.43 30.47 58.13
N SER A 623 1.83 31.64 57.90
CA SER A 623 0.72 32.15 58.70
C SER A 623 -0.54 31.29 58.56
N ILE A 624 -0.91 30.93 57.33
CA ILE A 624 -2.11 30.11 57.09
C ILE A 624 -1.92 28.66 57.56
N LEU A 625 -0.71 28.09 57.44
CA LEU A 625 -0.42 26.74 57.95
C LEU A 625 -0.49 26.68 59.48
N LEU A 626 -0.04 27.73 60.17
CA LEU A 626 -0.20 27.85 61.62
C LEU A 626 -1.69 27.90 62.01
N LEU A 627 -2.49 28.73 61.33
CA LEU A 627 -3.93 28.79 61.56
C LEU A 627 -4.63 27.45 61.26
N ALA A 628 -4.21 26.75 60.20
CA ALA A 628 -4.66 25.40 59.87
C ALA A 628 -4.44 24.43 61.02
N SER A 629 -3.25 24.46 61.60
CA SER A 629 -2.86 23.61 62.72
C SER A 629 -3.73 23.92 63.96
N LEU A 630 -3.89 25.20 64.30
CA LEU A 630 -4.69 25.64 65.44
C LEU A 630 -6.17 25.25 65.33
N HIS A 631 -6.74 25.26 64.11
CA HIS A 631 -8.13 24.89 63.86
C HIS A 631 -8.31 23.44 63.39
N ASN A 632 -7.24 22.63 63.34
CA ASN A 632 -7.23 21.25 62.82
C ASN A 632 -7.91 21.12 61.44
N ARG A 633 -7.57 22.02 60.51
CA ARG A 633 -8.17 22.12 59.17
C ARG A 633 -7.28 21.49 58.10
N ASN A 634 -7.90 20.88 57.11
CA ASN A 634 -7.24 20.46 55.88
C ASN A 634 -7.07 21.68 54.97
N ILE A 635 -5.85 21.92 54.49
CA ILE A 635 -5.55 23.02 53.55
C ILE A 635 -4.82 22.49 52.34
N HIS A 636 -5.25 22.96 51.16
CA HIS A 636 -4.54 22.75 49.92
C HIS A 636 -3.85 24.04 49.46
N VAL A 637 -2.55 23.97 49.19
CA VAL A 637 -1.73 25.09 48.70
C VAL A 637 -1.56 24.96 47.20
N MET A 638 -2.03 25.97 46.45
CA MET A 638 -2.11 25.93 45.00
C MET A 638 -0.89 26.59 44.33
N SER A 639 -0.46 26.04 43.19
CA SER A 639 0.59 26.58 42.33
C SER A 639 1.91 26.89 43.06
N VAL A 640 2.43 25.92 43.82
CA VAL A 640 3.73 26.04 44.51
C VAL A 640 4.85 26.14 43.47
N THR A 641 5.71 27.15 43.63
CA THR A 641 6.73 27.51 42.62
C THR A 641 8.12 27.74 43.21
N SER A 642 8.24 28.05 44.50
CA SER A 642 9.53 28.38 45.13
C SER A 642 10.08 27.24 45.97
N LYS A 643 11.41 27.15 46.09
CA LYS A 643 12.09 26.22 47.01
C LYS A 643 11.66 26.40 48.46
N GLU A 644 11.49 27.64 48.91
CA GLU A 644 11.16 27.98 50.30
C GLU A 644 9.76 27.47 50.68
N ASP A 645 8.77 27.68 49.81
CA ASP A 645 7.40 27.21 50.02
C ASP A 645 7.33 25.69 50.03
N MET A 646 8.05 25.02 49.11
CA MET A 646 8.10 23.56 49.05
C MET A 646 8.70 22.96 50.32
N GLY A 647 9.81 23.54 50.81
CA GLY A 647 10.43 23.11 52.07
C GLY A 647 9.52 23.28 53.28
N LEU A 648 8.76 24.38 53.33
CA LEU A 648 7.80 24.63 54.42
C LEU A 648 6.64 23.63 54.41
N ILE A 649 6.13 23.27 53.23
CA ILE A 649 5.06 22.27 53.07
C ILE A 649 5.58 20.88 53.46
N ALA A 650 6.77 20.49 52.98
CA ALA A 650 7.40 19.22 53.33
C ALA A 650 7.55 19.07 54.86
N LEU A 651 8.10 20.10 55.52
CA LEU A 651 8.24 20.14 56.97
C LEU A 651 6.88 20.06 57.69
N SER A 652 5.87 20.75 57.17
CA SER A 652 4.52 20.73 57.74
C SER A 652 3.88 19.35 57.67
N LYS A 653 4.06 18.63 56.54
CA LYS A 653 3.63 17.24 56.38
C LYS A 653 4.36 16.31 57.34
N GLU A 654 5.67 16.47 57.50
CA GLU A 654 6.48 15.68 58.44
C GLU A 654 6.02 15.87 59.89
N LYS A 655 5.60 17.08 60.26
CA LYS A 655 5.02 17.40 61.57
C LYS A 655 3.55 16.96 61.74
N GLY A 656 2.98 16.28 60.75
CA GLY A 656 1.62 15.73 60.81
C GLY A 656 0.50 16.74 60.56
N LEU A 657 0.81 17.94 60.05
CA LEU A 657 -0.23 18.87 59.61
C LEU A 657 -0.91 18.31 58.35
N LYS A 658 -2.23 18.47 58.27
CA LYS A 658 -3.04 18.04 57.11
C LYS A 658 -2.98 19.08 55.99
N VAL A 659 -1.79 19.24 55.42
CA VAL A 659 -1.54 20.09 54.26
C VAL A 659 -1.34 19.25 53.01
N THR A 660 -1.91 19.67 51.90
CA THR A 660 -1.62 19.16 50.56
C THR A 660 -1.24 20.30 49.63
N CYS A 661 -0.62 20.01 48.50
CA CYS A 661 -0.25 21.03 47.52
C CYS A 661 -0.34 20.54 46.08
N ASP A 662 -0.47 21.50 45.17
CA ASP A 662 -0.32 21.29 43.74
C ASP A 662 0.80 22.14 43.14
N VAL A 663 1.35 21.64 42.03
CA VAL A 663 2.32 22.35 41.19
C VAL A 663 1.77 22.41 39.78
N ALA A 664 1.76 23.63 39.22
CA ALA A 664 1.31 23.84 37.86
C ALA A 664 2.27 23.16 36.86
N ILE A 665 1.74 22.38 35.92
CA ILE A 665 2.53 21.56 34.98
C ILE A 665 3.58 22.38 34.25
N TYR A 666 3.25 23.59 33.79
CA TYR A 666 4.19 24.50 33.13
C TYR A 666 5.43 24.82 33.98
N SER A 667 5.31 24.85 35.31
CA SER A 667 6.43 25.13 36.22
C SER A 667 7.54 24.07 36.14
N PHE A 668 7.21 22.85 35.74
CA PHE A 668 8.18 21.77 35.57
C PHE A 668 9.00 21.87 34.27
N PHE A 669 8.49 22.59 33.27
CA PHE A 669 9.03 22.61 31.90
C PHE A 669 9.42 24.00 31.40
N LEU A 670 8.97 25.07 32.05
CA LEU A 670 9.29 26.46 31.74
C LEU A 670 9.85 27.16 32.98
N SER A 671 10.81 28.04 32.75
CA SER A 671 11.47 28.84 33.78
C SER A 671 11.49 30.32 33.40
N THR A 672 11.89 31.18 34.35
CA THR A 672 12.15 32.60 34.07
C THR A 672 13.22 32.84 33.00
N ASP A 673 14.10 31.87 32.74
CA ASP A 673 15.11 31.99 31.67
C ASP A 673 14.47 31.91 30.28
N ASP A 674 13.40 31.12 30.15
CA ASP A 674 12.67 30.95 28.89
C ASP A 674 11.74 32.15 28.61
N TYR A 675 11.16 32.74 29.67
CA TYR A 675 10.29 33.90 29.61
C TYR A 675 10.65 34.96 30.67
N PRO A 676 11.66 35.82 30.41
CA PRO A 676 12.16 36.80 31.39
C PRO A 676 11.12 37.82 31.87
N GLY A 677 10.03 38.02 31.13
CA GLY A 677 8.94 38.93 31.47
C GLY A 677 7.86 38.34 32.38
N CYS A 678 7.81 37.01 32.62
CA CYS A 678 6.82 36.42 33.54
C CYS A 678 7.45 36.08 34.89
N THR A 679 7.22 36.94 35.88
CA THR A 679 7.59 36.70 37.28
C THR A 679 6.78 35.56 37.94
N CYS A 680 5.82 35.01 37.20
CA CYS A 680 4.95 33.92 37.57
C CYS A 680 5.62 32.53 37.53
N LEU A 681 6.69 32.38 36.73
CA LEU A 681 7.42 31.12 36.52
C LEU A 681 8.50 30.92 37.58
N PRO A 682 8.86 29.66 37.89
CA PRO A 682 9.97 29.38 38.80
C PRO A 682 11.32 29.75 38.16
N SER A 683 12.31 30.06 39.01
CA SER A 683 13.70 30.09 38.55
C SER A 683 14.14 28.68 38.16
N LYS A 684 15.18 28.55 37.32
CA LYS A 684 15.70 27.23 36.93
C LYS A 684 16.12 26.37 38.14
N LYS A 685 16.65 27.01 39.18
CA LYS A 685 17.02 26.36 40.45
C LYS A 685 15.79 25.91 41.24
N ASP A 686 14.72 26.70 41.26
CA ASP A 686 13.47 26.28 41.90
C ASP A 686 12.80 25.14 41.14
N GLN A 687 12.85 25.17 39.80
CA GLN A 687 12.34 24.08 38.95
C GLN A 687 13.03 22.74 39.26
N GLU A 688 14.35 22.72 39.42
CA GLU A 688 15.09 21.51 39.85
C GLU A 688 14.59 20.98 41.19
N VAL A 689 14.34 21.86 42.16
CA VAL A 689 13.79 21.48 43.48
C VAL A 689 12.39 20.87 43.39
N LEU A 690 11.54 21.37 42.48
CA LEU A 690 10.22 20.78 42.24
C LEU A 690 10.33 19.32 41.78
N TRP A 691 11.31 19.01 40.92
CA TRP A 691 11.58 17.65 40.48
C TRP A 691 12.18 16.77 41.59
N GLU A 692 13.00 17.32 42.47
CA GLU A 692 13.55 16.60 43.64
C GLU A 692 12.49 16.27 44.69
N HIS A 693 11.43 17.09 44.81
CA HIS A 693 10.39 16.96 45.84
C HIS A 693 9.08 16.38 45.28
N LEU A 694 9.12 15.57 44.23
CA LEU A 694 7.92 14.95 43.64
C LEU A 694 7.05 14.23 44.68
N ASP A 695 7.65 13.53 45.65
CA ASP A 695 6.93 12.82 46.73
C ASP A 695 6.14 13.76 47.65
N THR A 696 6.53 15.03 47.73
CA THR A 696 5.81 16.05 48.50
C THR A 696 4.63 16.62 47.72
N ILE A 697 4.63 16.54 46.39
CA ILE A 697 3.60 17.13 45.53
C ILE A 697 2.42 16.17 45.39
N ASP A 698 1.22 16.58 45.83
CA ASP A 698 0.05 15.69 45.82
C ASP A 698 -0.70 15.71 44.47
N ILE A 699 -0.67 16.85 43.77
CA ILE A 699 -1.49 17.11 42.58
C ILE A 699 -0.69 17.84 41.51
N PHE A 700 -0.93 17.50 40.24
CA PHE A 700 -0.52 18.33 39.11
C PHE A 700 -1.69 19.18 38.64
N SER A 701 -1.46 20.48 38.44
CA SER A 701 -2.50 21.42 38.05
C SER A 701 -2.17 22.12 36.74
N ILE A 702 -3.18 22.63 36.03
CA ILE A 702 -2.98 23.52 34.88
C ILE A 702 -2.93 24.97 35.39
N GLY A 703 -3.94 25.39 36.14
CA GLY A 703 -3.99 26.69 36.80
C GLY A 703 -4.12 27.86 35.83
N SER A 704 -3.90 29.07 36.32
CA SER A 704 -3.87 30.31 35.52
C SER A 704 -2.51 30.60 34.87
N LEU A 705 -1.46 29.82 35.22
CA LEU A 705 -0.09 30.04 34.77
C LEU A 705 0.04 30.02 33.23
N PRO A 706 -0.55 29.07 32.48
CA PRO A 706 -0.49 29.09 31.02
C PRO A 706 -1.10 30.35 30.40
N TYR A 707 -2.21 30.84 30.97
CA TYR A 707 -2.86 32.07 30.55
C TYR A 707 -1.97 33.30 30.76
N GLN A 708 -1.25 33.35 31.90
CA GLN A 708 -0.30 34.43 32.20
C GLN A 708 0.92 34.42 31.25
N VAL A 709 1.46 33.23 30.95
CA VAL A 709 2.60 33.06 30.03
C VAL A 709 2.23 33.46 28.59
N ALA A 710 0.98 33.21 28.16
CA ALA A 710 0.52 33.55 26.82
C ALA A 710 0.40 35.06 26.55
N GLY A 711 0.24 35.88 27.60
CA GLY A 711 0.14 37.34 27.47
C GLY A 711 -0.93 37.78 26.47
N SER A 712 -0.54 38.47 25.39
CA SER A 712 -1.45 38.94 24.33
C SER A 712 -2.09 37.84 23.50
N HIS A 713 -1.57 36.61 23.56
CA HIS A 713 -2.10 35.44 22.85
C HIS A 713 -2.99 34.56 23.73
N ALA A 714 -3.32 35.02 24.94
CA ALA A 714 -4.06 34.23 25.92
C ALA A 714 -5.49 33.91 25.47
N SER A 715 -5.88 32.65 25.60
CA SER A 715 -7.25 32.17 25.42
C SER A 715 -7.66 31.28 26.61
N PRO A 716 -8.96 31.06 26.86
CA PRO A 716 -9.41 30.25 27.99
C PRO A 716 -8.87 28.81 27.98
N ALA A 717 -8.54 28.25 26.82
CA ALA A 717 -8.10 26.85 26.68
C ALA A 717 -6.57 26.64 26.74
N VAL A 718 -5.78 27.71 26.87
CA VAL A 718 -4.30 27.62 26.87
C VAL A 718 -3.80 26.70 27.99
N GLY A 719 -2.83 25.84 27.67
CA GLY A 719 -2.20 24.91 28.61
C GLY A 719 -2.92 23.59 28.82
N ILE A 720 -4.22 23.50 28.51
CA ILE A 720 -5.00 22.26 28.71
C ILE A 720 -4.51 21.15 27.78
N GLN A 721 -4.30 21.48 26.51
CA GLN A 721 -3.83 20.52 25.50
C GLN A 721 -2.37 20.09 25.69
N ASP A 722 -1.56 20.92 26.35
CA ASP A 722 -0.14 20.64 26.55
C ASP A 722 0.11 19.69 27.73
N ALA A 723 -0.84 19.62 28.67
CA ALA A 723 -0.68 18.97 29.97
C ALA A 723 -0.25 17.50 29.88
N LEU A 724 -1.05 16.66 29.21
CA LEU A 724 -0.77 15.23 29.11
C LEU A 724 0.42 14.92 28.20
N PRO A 725 0.58 15.55 27.01
CA PRO A 725 1.78 15.39 26.20
C PRO A 725 3.08 15.66 26.95
N LEU A 726 3.13 16.73 27.77
CA LEU A 726 4.33 17.05 28.56
C LEU A 726 4.61 16.01 29.65
N LEU A 727 3.60 15.64 30.44
CA LEU A 727 3.76 14.66 31.51
C LEU A 727 4.18 13.29 30.97
N PHE A 728 3.55 12.81 29.89
CA PHE A 728 3.90 11.52 29.31
C PHE A 728 5.21 11.55 28.50
N THR A 729 5.64 12.70 28.01
CA THR A 729 7.02 12.86 27.52
C THR A 729 8.02 12.68 28.67
N ALA A 730 7.75 13.24 29.86
CA ALA A 730 8.57 13.01 31.04
C ALA A 730 8.54 11.53 31.53
N VAL A 731 7.43 10.82 31.34
CA VAL A 731 7.35 9.35 31.58
C VAL A 731 8.23 8.59 30.59
N SER A 732 8.19 8.95 29.30
CA SER A 732 9.06 8.37 28.26
C SER A 732 10.56 8.60 28.59
N ASP A 733 10.88 9.79 29.10
CA ASP A 733 12.23 10.16 29.54
C ASP A 733 12.62 9.61 30.93
N LYS A 734 11.78 8.76 31.54
CA LYS A 734 11.98 8.12 32.85
C LYS A 734 12.11 9.09 34.03
N ARG A 735 11.57 10.31 33.90
CA ARG A 735 11.51 11.31 34.99
C ARG A 735 10.25 11.15 35.85
N LEU A 736 9.20 10.55 35.30
CA LEU A 736 7.95 10.21 35.99
C LEU A 736 7.58 8.75 35.70
N THR A 737 6.74 8.16 36.54
CA THR A 737 6.04 6.90 36.27
C THR A 737 4.59 7.14 35.85
N ILE A 738 3.91 6.11 35.32
CA ILE A 738 2.48 6.20 34.98
C ILE A 738 1.66 6.36 36.25
N GLU A 739 2.03 5.64 37.31
CA GLU A 739 1.43 5.73 38.64
C GLU A 739 1.56 7.13 39.23
N ASP A 740 2.67 7.84 38.98
CA ASP A 740 2.83 9.23 39.42
C ASP A 740 1.79 10.16 38.79
N VAL A 741 1.44 9.95 37.51
CA VAL A 741 0.44 10.74 36.80
C VAL A 741 -0.97 10.37 37.27
N ILE A 742 -1.30 9.09 37.39
CA ILE A 742 -2.62 8.63 37.88
C ILE A 742 -2.87 9.12 39.30
N SER A 743 -1.89 8.96 40.19
CA SER A 743 -2.03 9.39 41.58
C SER A 743 -2.27 10.90 41.69
N ARG A 744 -1.58 11.73 40.88
CA ARG A 744 -1.64 13.20 40.98
C ARG A 744 -2.72 13.86 40.13
N LEU A 745 -3.28 13.18 39.13
CA LEU A 745 -4.37 13.70 38.28
C LEU A 745 -5.71 12.97 38.46
N HIS A 746 -5.77 11.87 39.20
CA HIS A 746 -7.01 11.14 39.47
C HIS A 746 -7.18 10.82 40.96
N ASP A 747 -6.33 9.98 41.56
CA ASP A 747 -6.60 9.43 42.90
C ASP A 747 -6.52 10.48 44.02
N ASN A 748 -5.45 11.27 44.05
CA ASN A 748 -5.25 12.33 45.04
C ASN A 748 -6.27 13.46 44.87
N PRO A 749 -6.51 14.03 43.67
CA PRO A 749 -7.59 14.99 43.45
C PRO A 749 -8.94 14.52 43.98
N LYS A 750 -9.34 13.30 43.63
CA LYS A 750 -10.60 12.70 44.04
C LYS A 750 -10.71 12.56 45.55
N ARG A 751 -9.64 12.09 46.21
CA ARG A 751 -9.56 11.92 47.67
C ARG A 751 -9.51 13.26 48.41
N ILE A 752 -8.73 14.22 47.94
CA ILE A 752 -8.48 15.52 48.61
C ILE A 752 -9.72 16.41 48.56
N PHE A 753 -10.45 16.38 47.43
CA PHE A 753 -11.63 17.22 47.21
C PHE A 753 -12.97 16.47 47.29
N GLU A 754 -12.95 15.20 47.69
CA GLU A 754 -14.15 14.35 47.87
C GLU A 754 -15.04 14.31 46.62
N LEU A 755 -14.43 14.14 45.44
CA LEU A 755 -15.12 14.13 44.15
C LEU A 755 -15.76 12.75 43.86
N HIS A 756 -16.77 12.73 43.01
CA HIS A 756 -17.53 11.51 42.67
C HIS A 756 -16.74 10.54 41.77
N ASP A 757 -17.20 9.30 41.73
CA ASP A 757 -16.64 8.24 40.88
C ASP A 757 -17.13 8.36 39.43
N GLN A 758 -16.22 8.15 38.48
CA GLN A 758 -16.52 8.08 37.04
C GLN A 758 -16.02 6.75 36.46
N PRO A 759 -16.64 5.60 36.80
CA PRO A 759 -16.14 4.27 36.41
C PRO A 759 -16.18 4.03 34.89
N ASP A 760 -17.06 4.73 34.18
CA ASP A 760 -17.22 4.65 32.73
C ASP A 760 -16.42 5.73 31.97
N ALA A 761 -15.42 6.33 32.63
CA ALA A 761 -14.51 7.31 32.03
C ALA A 761 -13.10 6.75 31.93
N SER A 762 -12.51 6.84 30.73
CA SER A 762 -11.13 6.41 30.47
C SER A 762 -10.46 7.27 29.42
N VAL A 763 -9.13 7.34 29.50
CA VAL A 763 -8.27 8.08 28.57
C VAL A 763 -7.22 7.15 28.03
N GLU A 764 -7.10 7.05 26.71
CA GLU A 764 -6.06 6.30 26.05
C GLU A 764 -4.98 7.25 25.54
N ILE A 765 -3.76 7.00 25.99
CA ILE A 765 -2.59 7.81 25.67
C ILE A 765 -1.57 6.93 24.98
N GLU A 766 -1.05 7.42 23.86
CA GLU A 766 0.10 6.85 23.18
C GLU A 766 1.35 7.59 23.61
N PHE A 767 2.42 6.86 23.93
CA PHE A 767 3.70 7.46 24.29
C PHE A 767 4.89 6.63 23.79
N ASP A 768 6.06 7.28 23.71
CA ASP A 768 7.32 6.86 23.07
C ASP A 768 7.43 7.08 21.55
N ARG A 769 6.41 7.68 20.92
CA ARG A 769 6.50 8.09 19.52
C ARG A 769 6.88 9.58 19.44
N PRO A 770 8.10 9.95 19.01
CA PRO A 770 8.46 11.35 18.86
C PRO A 770 7.66 11.98 17.71
N TYR A 771 7.10 13.16 17.95
CA TYR A 771 6.43 13.98 16.93
C TYR A 771 6.69 15.47 17.20
N ILE A 772 6.60 16.29 16.16
CA ILE A 772 6.68 17.74 16.31
C ILE A 772 5.33 18.23 16.79
N PHE A 773 5.30 18.82 17.98
CA PHE A 773 4.05 19.35 18.54
C PHE A 773 3.56 20.52 17.69
N GLN A 774 2.33 20.38 17.21
CA GLN A 774 1.59 21.44 16.54
C GLN A 774 0.34 21.74 17.36
N SER A 775 -0.03 23.01 17.39
CA SER A 775 -1.29 23.45 17.99
C SER A 775 -2.19 24.00 16.90
N HIS A 776 -3.45 23.55 16.89
CA HIS A 776 -4.42 23.95 15.86
C HIS A 776 -5.07 25.30 16.19
N ASP A 777 -5.74 25.39 17.34
CA ASP A 777 -6.65 26.52 17.65
C ASP A 777 -6.18 27.42 18.80
N VAL A 778 -5.21 26.97 19.60
CA VAL A 778 -4.84 27.60 20.87
C VAL A 778 -3.34 27.88 20.91
N TRP A 779 -2.89 29.03 21.38
CA TRP A 779 -1.45 29.29 21.47
C TRP A 779 -0.75 28.33 22.47
N SER A 780 0.45 27.86 22.13
CA SER A 780 1.30 27.05 23.02
C SER A 780 2.78 27.38 22.83
N PRO A 781 3.58 27.49 23.91
CA PRO A 781 5.02 27.74 23.83
C PRO A 781 5.83 26.50 23.42
N PHE A 782 5.17 25.35 23.24
CA PHE A 782 5.80 24.08 22.87
C PHE A 782 5.66 23.76 21.38
N VAL A 783 4.99 24.62 20.59
CA VAL A 783 4.89 24.44 19.12
C VAL A 783 6.28 24.37 18.50
N GLY A 784 6.51 23.35 17.67
CA GLY A 784 7.80 23.08 17.05
C GLY A 784 8.78 22.27 17.91
N LYS A 785 8.47 22.00 19.19
CA LYS A 785 9.27 21.10 20.03
C LYS A 785 8.87 19.64 19.79
N THR A 786 9.83 18.73 19.96
CA THR A 786 9.58 17.29 19.87
C THR A 786 8.99 16.78 21.18
N LEU A 787 7.75 16.29 21.14
CA LEU A 787 7.11 15.58 22.25
C LEU A 787 7.01 14.10 21.91
N LYS A 788 6.79 13.25 22.90
CA LYS A 788 6.76 11.79 22.75
C LYS A 788 5.42 11.16 23.11
N ALA A 789 4.36 11.96 23.33
CA ALA A 789 3.08 11.44 23.77
C ALA A 789 1.88 12.26 23.30
N SER A 790 0.77 11.60 22.98
CA SER A 790 -0.48 12.22 22.53
C SER A 790 -1.71 11.49 23.09
N VAL A 791 -2.80 12.24 23.25
CA VAL A 791 -4.11 11.68 23.64
C VAL A 791 -4.77 11.12 22.39
N ARG A 792 -5.12 9.83 22.40
CA ARG A 792 -5.74 9.15 21.26
C ARG A 792 -7.25 9.09 21.39
N ARG A 793 -7.75 8.65 22.55
CA ARG A 793 -9.19 8.44 22.74
C ARG A 793 -9.59 8.81 24.15
N VAL A 794 -10.71 9.50 24.27
CA VAL A 794 -11.35 9.80 25.55
C VAL A 794 -12.74 9.22 25.55
N THR A 795 -13.00 8.33 26.51
CA THR A 795 -14.32 7.78 26.79
C THR A 795 -14.86 8.45 28.04
N PHE A 796 -16.11 8.91 27.98
CA PHE A 796 -16.82 9.51 29.10
C PHE A 796 -18.27 9.02 29.08
N GLN A 797 -18.81 8.64 30.23
CA GLN A 797 -20.13 8.01 30.36
C GLN A 797 -20.33 6.82 29.39
N GLY A 798 -19.29 6.01 29.19
CA GLY A 798 -19.31 4.82 28.33
C GLY A 798 -19.34 5.10 26.82
N LYS A 799 -19.17 6.37 26.40
CA LYS A 799 -19.12 6.77 24.98
C LYS A 799 -17.82 7.49 24.65
N THR A 800 -17.33 7.29 23.43
CA THR A 800 -16.18 8.05 22.91
C THR A 800 -16.57 9.51 22.73
N SER A 801 -15.96 10.39 23.51
CA SER A 801 -16.17 11.84 23.44
C SER A 801 -15.17 12.51 22.50
N CYS A 802 -13.94 11.98 22.43
CA CYS A 802 -12.89 12.47 21.57
C CYS A 802 -12.09 11.30 20.97
N LEU A 803 -11.71 11.43 19.69
CA LEU A 803 -10.83 10.52 18.97
C LEU A 803 -9.80 11.34 18.18
N ASP A 804 -8.52 11.03 18.36
CA ASP A 804 -7.37 11.68 17.72
C ASP A 804 -7.38 13.22 17.82
N GLY A 805 -7.81 13.73 18.98
CA GLY A 805 -7.91 15.18 19.26
C GLY A 805 -9.20 15.84 18.76
N GLU A 806 -10.02 15.15 17.98
CA GLU A 806 -11.29 15.66 17.49
C GLU A 806 -12.47 15.27 18.38
N MET A 807 -13.39 16.20 18.59
CA MET A 807 -14.60 15.97 19.37
C MET A 807 -15.70 15.30 18.54
N MET A 808 -16.32 14.26 19.10
CA MET A 808 -17.44 13.57 18.47
C MET A 808 -18.73 14.40 18.53
N LEU A 809 -19.56 14.32 17.48
CA LEU A 809 -20.83 15.06 17.39
C LEU A 809 -21.85 14.64 18.47
N ASP A 810 -21.80 13.38 18.90
CA ASP A 810 -22.69 12.80 19.91
C ASP A 810 -22.05 12.69 21.30
N ALA A 811 -20.99 13.47 21.54
CA ALA A 811 -20.30 13.49 22.83
C ALA A 811 -21.27 13.80 23.99
N PRO A 812 -21.23 13.03 25.08
CA PRO A 812 -22.08 13.25 26.25
C PRO A 812 -21.82 14.61 26.90
N LYS A 813 -22.86 15.18 27.51
CA LYS A 813 -22.76 16.41 28.29
C LYS A 813 -22.38 16.10 29.73
N GLY A 814 -21.60 16.99 30.32
CA GLY A 814 -21.25 16.93 31.73
C GLY A 814 -22.30 17.52 32.66
N ALA A 815 -22.20 17.18 33.95
CA ALA A 815 -23.12 17.64 35.00
C ALA A 815 -22.44 18.53 36.05
N ASP A 816 -23.25 19.37 36.71
CA ASP A 816 -22.82 20.13 37.89
C ASP A 816 -22.79 19.21 39.12
N MET A 817 -21.58 18.97 39.64
CA MET A 817 -21.31 18.11 40.79
C MET A 817 -20.90 18.93 42.03
N SER A 818 -21.18 20.24 42.04
CA SER A 818 -20.85 21.15 43.14
C SER A 818 -21.54 20.82 44.46
N SER A 819 -22.70 20.15 44.40
CA SER A 819 -23.50 19.75 45.56
C SER A 819 -23.30 18.28 45.99
N HIS A 820 -22.47 17.52 45.28
CA HIS A 820 -22.23 16.10 45.56
C HIS A 820 -21.59 15.90 46.96
N ARG A 821 -22.00 14.82 47.66
CA ARG A 821 -21.43 14.41 48.95
C ARG A 821 -21.25 12.89 48.99
N LEU A 822 -20.07 12.44 49.42
CA LEU A 822 -19.84 11.04 49.76
C LEU A 822 -20.55 10.72 51.09
N ALA A 823 -21.41 9.69 51.12
CA ALA A 823 -22.02 9.22 52.37
C ALA A 823 -20.94 8.52 53.23
N PRO A 824 -20.90 8.73 54.56
CA PRO A 824 -19.92 8.03 55.41
C PRO A 824 -20.18 6.52 55.40
N PRO A 825 -19.13 5.67 55.39
CA PRO A 825 -19.30 4.22 55.38
C PRO A 825 -19.95 3.76 56.70
N ALA A 826 -21.05 3.01 56.59
CA ALA A 826 -21.69 2.37 57.75
C ALA A 826 -20.77 1.30 58.36
N PRO A 827 -20.75 1.13 59.70
CA PRO A 827 -19.87 0.15 60.34
C PRO A 827 -20.30 -1.28 59.97
N ALA A 828 -19.33 -2.06 59.47
CA ALA A 828 -19.52 -3.42 59.00
C ALA A 828 -19.93 -4.36 60.16
N SER A 829 -21.05 -5.06 59.98
CA SER A 829 -21.37 -6.28 60.73
C SER A 829 -21.05 -7.51 59.85
N PRO A 830 -20.60 -8.64 60.42
CA PRO A 830 -19.99 -9.71 59.64
C PRO A 830 -21.03 -10.60 58.95
N ALA A 831 -20.62 -11.10 57.78
CA ALA A 831 -21.42 -11.85 56.83
C ALA A 831 -22.05 -13.13 57.40
N LEU A 832 -23.29 -13.40 56.99
CA LEU A 832 -23.91 -14.73 57.01
C LEU A 832 -24.40 -15.08 55.59
N LYS A 833 -24.17 -16.35 55.25
CA LYS A 833 -24.25 -16.97 53.94
C LYS A 833 -25.67 -17.36 53.49
N ASP A 834 -25.77 -17.45 52.17
CA ASP A 834 -26.63 -18.28 51.31
C ASP A 834 -28.13 -17.92 51.16
N ILE A 835 -28.60 -17.93 49.89
CA ILE A 835 -29.55 -18.92 49.31
C ILE A 835 -30.26 -18.33 48.06
N LEU A 836 -30.27 -19.12 46.98
CA LEU A 836 -31.05 -18.95 45.74
C LEU A 836 -32.58 -19.05 45.98
N ALA A 837 -33.39 -18.25 45.26
CA ALA A 837 -34.53 -18.71 44.41
C ALA A 837 -35.64 -17.64 44.14
N THR A 838 -35.91 -17.42 42.83
CA THR A 838 -37.21 -17.34 42.12
C THR A 838 -38.37 -16.40 42.56
N SER A 839 -38.67 -15.39 41.70
CA SER A 839 -39.99 -14.85 41.20
C SER A 839 -41.14 -14.48 42.19
N PRO A 840 -42.26 -13.81 41.81
CA PRO A 840 -42.72 -13.28 40.50
C PRO A 840 -43.27 -11.82 40.52
N ARG A 841 -43.58 -11.25 39.34
CA ARG A 841 -44.59 -10.17 39.20
C ARG A 841 -45.48 -10.41 37.97
N SER A 842 -46.78 -10.58 38.22
CA SER A 842 -47.94 -10.39 37.31
C SER A 842 -48.61 -9.06 37.71
N GLU A 843 -49.50 -8.37 36.99
CA GLU A 843 -50.22 -8.42 35.70
C GLU A 843 -50.86 -7.00 35.57
N SER A 844 -51.12 -6.42 34.41
CA SER A 844 -52.39 -6.53 33.65
C SER A 844 -52.19 -5.85 32.28
N ALA A 845 -52.41 -6.44 31.10
CA ALA A 845 -53.55 -7.14 30.50
C ALA A 845 -54.48 -6.24 29.67
N PHE A 846 -54.82 -6.77 28.49
CA PHE A 846 -55.77 -6.37 27.43
C PHE A 846 -55.26 -5.44 26.32
N GLY A 847 -55.17 -5.88 25.05
CA GLY A 847 -55.38 -7.22 24.51
C GLY A 847 -55.58 -7.22 23.00
N ARG A 848 -54.96 -8.23 22.35
CA ARG A 848 -55.41 -9.01 21.19
C ARG A 848 -55.49 -8.27 19.84
N ARG A 849 -55.16 -8.84 18.68
CA ARG A 849 -54.63 -10.12 18.13
C ARG A 849 -54.95 -9.94 16.61
N LEU A 850 -54.11 -10.16 15.60
CA LEU A 850 -53.70 -11.44 15.04
C LEU A 850 -52.90 -11.17 13.74
N SER A 851 -51.77 -11.86 13.66
CA SER A 851 -51.10 -12.55 12.55
C SER A 851 -51.57 -12.50 11.07
N PHE A 852 -50.53 -12.61 10.21
CA PHE A 852 -50.38 -13.32 8.92
C PHE A 852 -50.51 -12.57 7.57
N SER A 853 -49.36 -12.58 6.87
CA SER A 853 -49.11 -12.88 5.44
C SER A 853 -49.48 -11.92 4.30
N ALA A 854 -48.50 -11.82 3.39
CA ALA A 854 -48.58 -11.69 1.92
C ALA A 854 -48.89 -10.32 1.27
N THR A 855 -47.90 -9.81 0.53
CA THR A 855 -48.05 -9.02 -0.72
C THR A 855 -48.94 -9.73 -1.75
N PRO A 856 -49.62 -9.08 -2.74
CA PRO A 856 -49.04 -8.03 -3.62
C PRO A 856 -49.98 -6.96 -4.26
N LEU A 857 -49.34 -5.95 -4.88
CA LEU A 857 -49.66 -5.21 -6.14
C LEU A 857 -50.89 -4.27 -6.31
N GLN A 858 -50.57 -3.11 -6.92
CA GLN A 858 -51.29 -2.27 -7.91
C GLN A 858 -52.05 -0.97 -7.52
N ARG A 859 -51.56 0.11 -8.17
CA ARG A 859 -52.04 1.49 -8.43
C ARG A 859 -53.42 1.54 -9.15
N PRO A 860 -54.20 2.67 -9.24
CA PRO A 860 -53.82 3.96 -9.88
C PRO A 860 -54.44 5.27 -9.25
N SER A 861 -53.80 6.45 -9.33
CA SER A 861 -53.99 7.58 -10.31
C SER A 861 -55.44 8.17 -10.33
N ARG A 862 -55.77 9.49 -10.30
CA ARG A 862 -55.29 10.66 -11.07
C ARG A 862 -56.11 11.95 -10.74
N PHE A 863 -55.47 13.13 -10.88
CA PHE A 863 -55.90 14.52 -11.31
C PHE A 863 -56.97 15.42 -10.62
N LYS A 864 -56.51 16.60 -10.13
CA LYS A 864 -56.74 18.06 -10.50
C LYS A 864 -58.07 18.51 -11.20
N PRO A 865 -58.46 19.82 -11.31
CA PRO A 865 -57.75 21.14 -11.22
C PRO A 865 -58.52 22.23 -10.37
N SER A 866 -58.20 23.53 -10.21
CA SER A 866 -58.00 24.65 -11.18
C SER A 866 -57.60 26.01 -10.50
N ALA A 867 -56.88 26.88 -11.23
CA ALA A 867 -56.63 28.33 -10.99
C ALA A 867 -57.67 29.19 -11.79
N PRO A 868 -57.70 30.57 -11.85
CA PRO A 868 -56.62 31.56 -12.13
C PRO A 868 -56.71 32.87 -11.27
N ASP A 869 -55.84 33.91 -11.28
CA ASP A 869 -55.47 34.88 -12.33
C ASP A 869 -54.26 35.76 -11.92
N GLY A 870 -53.52 36.33 -12.90
CA GLY A 870 -52.90 37.68 -12.79
C GLY A 870 -51.38 37.90 -13.00
N TYR A 871 -50.93 37.94 -14.28
CA TYR A 871 -49.83 38.70 -14.93
C TYR A 871 -48.48 39.08 -14.22
N ALA A 872 -47.37 38.77 -14.92
CA ALA A 872 -45.96 39.13 -14.68
C ALA A 872 -45.51 40.35 -15.56
N PRO A 873 -44.27 40.94 -15.43
CA PRO A 873 -43.02 40.27 -15.85
C PRO A 873 -41.69 40.63 -15.13
N SER A 874 -40.76 39.64 -15.17
CA SER A 874 -39.29 39.71 -15.40
C SER A 874 -38.28 40.31 -14.41
N VAL A 875 -37.24 39.47 -14.18
CA VAL A 875 -35.79 39.69 -13.96
C VAL A 875 -35.25 39.42 -12.54
N SER A 876 -34.25 38.51 -12.53
CA SER A 876 -33.23 38.17 -11.53
C SER A 876 -33.69 37.68 -10.16
N GLY A 877 -33.76 36.35 -10.04
CA GLY A 877 -33.72 35.64 -8.76
C GLY A 877 -32.55 34.66 -8.76
N ASP A 878 -31.44 35.07 -8.17
CA ASP A 878 -30.45 34.17 -7.58
C ASP A 878 -31.07 33.63 -6.28
N GLU A 879 -31.44 32.35 -6.26
CA GLU A 879 -31.64 31.62 -5.01
C GLU A 879 -30.65 30.46 -4.95
N PHE A 880 -29.67 30.67 -4.06
CA PHE A 880 -28.64 29.75 -3.63
C PHE A 880 -29.23 28.50 -2.99
N VAL A 881 -29.08 27.37 -3.67
CA VAL A 881 -28.97 26.05 -3.03
C VAL A 881 -27.49 25.88 -2.62
N PRO A 882 -27.15 25.42 -1.40
CA PRO A 882 -25.77 25.29 -0.97
C PRO A 882 -25.01 24.34 -1.90
N ALA A 883 -24.01 24.90 -2.58
CA ALA A 883 -23.08 24.17 -3.41
C ALA A 883 -22.31 23.15 -2.56
N ALA A 884 -22.37 21.88 -2.94
CA ALA A 884 -21.30 20.95 -2.63
C ALA A 884 -19.99 21.54 -3.19
N PRO A 885 -18.84 21.44 -2.50
CA PRO A 885 -17.58 21.89 -3.05
C PRO A 885 -17.31 21.09 -4.33
N ILE A 886 -17.46 21.75 -5.48
CA ILE A 886 -16.94 21.28 -6.75
C ILE A 886 -15.42 21.38 -6.61
N TYR A 887 -14.80 20.35 -6.08
CA TYR A 887 -13.41 20.09 -6.40
C TYR A 887 -13.35 19.93 -7.93
N PRO A 888 -12.51 20.68 -8.66
CA PRO A 888 -12.26 20.34 -10.05
C PRO A 888 -11.73 18.91 -10.05
N TYR A 889 -12.43 17.99 -10.71
CA TYR A 889 -11.86 16.68 -11.02
C TYR A 889 -10.49 16.95 -11.65
N PRO A 890 -9.38 16.36 -11.14
CA PRO A 890 -8.09 16.56 -11.76
C PRO A 890 -8.21 16.19 -13.22
N SER A 891 -7.82 17.11 -14.11
CA SER A 891 -7.90 16.89 -15.55
C SER A 891 -7.13 15.61 -15.86
N ARG A 892 -7.83 14.57 -16.36
CA ARG A 892 -7.23 13.29 -16.81
C ARG A 892 -6.30 13.43 -18.03
N ILE A 893 -6.05 14.67 -18.45
CA ILE A 893 -5.30 15.07 -19.63
C ILE A 893 -4.15 15.93 -19.12
N SER A 894 -2.91 15.60 -19.50
CA SER A 894 -1.76 16.42 -19.17
C SER A 894 -1.87 17.82 -19.83
N PRO A 895 -1.41 18.90 -19.17
CA PRO A 895 -1.37 20.23 -19.76
C PRO A 895 -0.58 20.27 -21.08
N SER A 896 0.49 19.47 -21.17
CA SER A 896 1.28 19.28 -22.38
C SER A 896 0.46 18.70 -23.54
N LEU A 897 -0.36 17.67 -23.29
CA LEU A 897 -1.21 17.07 -24.31
C LEU A 897 -2.31 18.03 -24.78
N GLN A 898 -2.90 18.82 -23.88
CA GLN A 898 -3.85 19.89 -24.27
C GLN A 898 -3.19 20.94 -25.17
N GLN A 899 -1.97 21.37 -24.82
CA GLN A 899 -1.20 22.32 -25.62
C GLN A 899 -0.87 21.76 -27.01
N LEU A 900 -0.41 20.51 -27.11
CA LEU A 900 -0.12 19.85 -28.40
C LEU A 900 -1.36 19.72 -29.27
N LEU A 901 -2.52 19.36 -28.68
CA LEU A 901 -3.78 19.27 -29.42
C LEU A 901 -4.27 20.65 -29.89
N SER A 902 -4.00 21.71 -29.14
CA SER A 902 -4.33 23.09 -29.54
C SER A 902 -3.55 23.55 -30.78
N GLN A 903 -2.35 23.00 -30.99
CA GLN A 903 -1.46 23.33 -32.12
C GLN A 903 -1.80 22.54 -33.40
N SER A 904 -2.83 21.68 -33.38
CA SER A 904 -3.20 20.87 -34.53
C SER A 904 -3.65 21.69 -35.73
N SER A 905 -2.94 21.55 -36.85
CA SER A 905 -3.31 22.11 -38.16
C SER A 905 -4.47 21.37 -38.84
N PHE A 906 -4.90 20.23 -38.27
CA PHE A 906 -5.90 19.30 -38.84
C PHE A 906 -7.28 19.36 -38.17
N LYS A 907 -7.50 20.28 -37.22
CA LYS A 907 -8.82 20.44 -36.58
C LYS A 907 -9.92 20.63 -37.63
N GLN A 908 -10.92 19.76 -37.59
CA GLN A 908 -12.06 19.74 -38.52
C GLN A 908 -11.69 19.64 -40.02
N LYS A 909 -10.52 19.08 -40.36
CA LYS A 909 -10.10 18.85 -41.76
C LYS A 909 -10.21 17.37 -42.16
N HIS A 910 -10.46 17.11 -43.45
CA HIS A 910 -10.44 15.76 -44.00
C HIS A 910 -9.00 15.23 -44.13
N ILE A 911 -8.81 13.96 -43.78
CA ILE A 911 -7.55 13.20 -43.90
C ILE A 911 -7.71 12.18 -45.04
N LEU A 912 -7.33 12.59 -46.24
CA LEU A 912 -7.54 11.85 -47.49
C LEU A 912 -6.27 11.18 -48.02
N SER A 913 -5.11 11.83 -47.88
CA SER A 913 -3.83 11.35 -48.41
C SER A 913 -2.67 11.62 -47.45
N VAL A 914 -1.63 10.79 -47.52
CA VAL A 914 -0.35 11.04 -46.82
C VAL A 914 0.33 12.34 -47.27
N SER A 915 0.06 12.79 -48.49
CA SER A 915 0.64 14.01 -49.08
C SER A 915 0.18 15.30 -48.39
N GLN A 916 -0.86 15.22 -47.53
CA GLN A 916 -1.32 16.36 -46.73
C GLN A 916 -0.44 16.65 -45.51
N PHE A 917 0.47 15.73 -45.16
CA PHE A 917 1.30 15.84 -43.96
C PHE A 917 2.71 16.29 -44.31
N THR A 918 3.20 17.27 -43.55
CA THR A 918 4.61 17.67 -43.57
C THR A 918 5.42 16.94 -42.50
N ARG A 919 6.75 17.04 -42.53
CA ARG A 919 7.61 16.46 -41.49
C ARG A 919 7.26 16.98 -40.07
N PRO A 920 7.02 18.28 -39.83
CA PRO A 920 6.50 18.77 -38.54
C PRO A 920 5.16 18.16 -38.13
N ASP A 921 4.23 17.97 -39.07
CA ASP A 921 2.92 17.37 -38.78
C ASP A 921 3.06 15.91 -38.33
N LEU A 922 3.96 15.14 -38.96
CA LEU A 922 4.28 13.77 -38.55
C LEU A 922 4.92 13.75 -37.15
N HIS A 923 5.81 14.70 -36.86
CA HIS A 923 6.40 14.83 -35.53
C HIS A 923 5.32 15.09 -34.47
N LEU A 924 4.37 16.01 -34.75
CA LEU A 924 3.24 16.29 -33.86
C LEU A 924 2.37 15.05 -33.65
N LEU A 925 1.97 14.37 -34.74
CA LEU A 925 1.16 13.15 -34.69
C LEU A 925 1.80 12.07 -33.81
N PHE A 926 3.11 11.82 -33.98
CA PHE A 926 3.83 10.80 -33.21
C PHE A 926 4.08 11.21 -31.76
N THR A 927 4.29 12.50 -31.49
CA THR A 927 4.42 13.00 -30.12
C THR A 927 3.09 12.82 -29.36
N VAL A 928 1.96 13.18 -30.00
CA VAL A 928 0.62 12.97 -29.42
C VAL A 928 0.34 11.47 -29.24
N ALA A 929 0.72 10.62 -30.21
CA ALA A 929 0.55 9.18 -30.09
C ALA A 929 1.34 8.59 -28.90
N GLN A 930 2.55 9.10 -28.63
CA GLN A 930 3.35 8.68 -27.49
C GLN A 930 2.74 9.12 -26.16
N GLU A 931 2.28 10.36 -26.06
CA GLU A 931 1.56 10.86 -24.87
C GLU A 931 0.28 10.05 -24.62
N MET A 932 -0.46 9.69 -25.68
CA MET A 932 -1.66 8.87 -25.55
C MET A 932 -1.37 7.43 -25.13
N ARG A 933 -0.25 6.85 -25.58
CA ARG A 933 0.20 5.54 -25.11
C ARG A 933 0.43 5.56 -23.60
N LEU A 934 1.18 6.55 -23.12
CA LEU A 934 1.44 6.73 -21.68
C LEU A 934 0.14 7.01 -20.90
N GLY A 935 -0.71 7.90 -21.41
CA GLY A 935 -1.98 8.25 -20.79
C GLY A 935 -2.95 7.07 -20.68
N VAL A 936 -3.07 6.25 -21.72
CA VAL A 936 -3.90 5.04 -21.70
C VAL A 936 -3.34 3.97 -20.77
N GLN A 937 -2.01 3.82 -20.68
CA GLN A 937 -1.39 2.92 -19.71
C GLN A 937 -1.67 3.34 -18.27
N ARG A 938 -1.73 4.65 -18.00
CA ARG A 938 -2.01 5.21 -16.67
C ARG A 938 -3.49 5.21 -16.28
N HIS A 939 -4.38 5.55 -17.20
CA HIS A 939 -5.79 5.84 -16.89
C HIS A 939 -6.82 4.96 -17.61
N GLY A 940 -6.38 4.14 -18.58
CA GLY A 940 -7.26 3.29 -19.41
C GLY A 940 -8.03 4.07 -20.49
N VAL A 941 -8.77 5.11 -20.10
CA VAL A 941 -9.58 5.97 -20.99
C VAL A 941 -9.23 7.44 -20.74
N LEU A 942 -8.98 8.19 -21.82
CA LEU A 942 -8.70 9.62 -21.83
C LEU A 942 -9.96 10.37 -22.28
N ASP A 943 -10.56 11.22 -21.46
CA ASP A 943 -11.84 11.89 -21.77
C ASP A 943 -11.70 13.06 -22.78
N ILE A 944 -10.84 12.95 -23.80
CA ILE A 944 -10.50 14.01 -24.78
C ILE A 944 -11.64 14.26 -25.77
N LEU A 945 -12.29 13.19 -26.24
CA LEU A 945 -13.38 13.23 -27.21
C LEU A 945 -14.73 12.89 -26.56
N LYS A 946 -14.85 13.15 -25.26
CA LYS A 946 -16.08 12.92 -24.51
C LYS A 946 -17.25 13.67 -25.16
N GLY A 947 -18.29 12.93 -25.51
CA GLY A 947 -19.49 13.47 -26.17
C GLY A 947 -19.41 13.53 -27.70
N ARG A 948 -18.29 13.17 -28.32
CA ARG A 948 -18.15 13.06 -29.78
C ARG A 948 -18.55 11.69 -30.29
N VAL A 949 -19.02 11.61 -31.54
CA VAL A 949 -19.47 10.40 -32.21
C VAL A 949 -18.69 10.17 -33.51
N LEU A 950 -18.08 8.99 -33.67
CA LEU A 950 -17.36 8.56 -34.87
C LEU A 950 -18.17 7.51 -35.64
N THR A 951 -18.46 7.75 -36.92
CA THR A 951 -19.06 6.71 -37.77
C THR A 951 -17.97 5.95 -38.52
N THR A 952 -18.01 4.61 -38.51
CA THR A 952 -17.09 3.78 -39.30
C THR A 952 -17.83 3.12 -40.46
N LEU A 953 -17.45 3.46 -41.69
CA LEU A 953 -18.06 3.01 -42.94
C LEU A 953 -17.06 2.19 -43.77
N PHE A 954 -17.18 0.86 -43.71
CA PHE A 954 -16.23 -0.07 -44.31
C PHE A 954 -16.92 -0.93 -45.39
N PHE A 955 -16.70 -0.60 -46.65
CA PHE A 955 -17.17 -1.38 -47.81
C PHE A 955 -16.23 -2.53 -48.16
N GLU A 956 -14.94 -2.42 -47.81
CA GLU A 956 -14.01 -3.55 -47.78
C GLU A 956 -13.86 -4.05 -46.33
N PRO A 957 -14.21 -5.32 -46.04
CA PRO A 957 -14.08 -5.88 -44.68
C PRO A 957 -12.65 -5.80 -44.15
N SER A 958 -12.49 -5.33 -42.90
CA SER A 958 -11.18 -5.34 -42.22
C SER A 958 -11.32 -5.26 -40.70
N THR A 959 -11.11 -6.39 -40.03
CA THR A 959 -11.16 -6.49 -38.56
C THR A 959 -10.10 -5.61 -37.89
N ARG A 960 -8.84 -5.64 -38.38
CA ARG A 960 -7.73 -4.87 -37.79
C ARG A 960 -8.01 -3.36 -37.82
N THR A 961 -8.42 -2.85 -38.98
CA THR A 961 -8.62 -1.40 -39.14
C THR A 961 -9.90 -0.95 -38.43
N SER A 962 -11.04 -1.64 -38.60
CA SER A 962 -12.30 -1.24 -37.98
C SER A 962 -12.26 -1.29 -36.44
N ALA A 963 -11.82 -2.42 -35.86
CA ALA A 963 -11.79 -2.60 -34.41
C ALA A 963 -10.83 -1.62 -33.73
N SER A 964 -9.73 -1.25 -34.40
CA SER A 964 -8.78 -0.29 -33.83
C SER A 964 -9.31 1.15 -33.81
N PHE A 965 -10.13 1.57 -34.78
CA PHE A 965 -10.79 2.88 -34.75
C PHE A 965 -11.88 2.92 -33.68
N ASP A 966 -12.63 1.82 -33.54
CA ASP A 966 -13.62 1.67 -32.49
C ASP A 966 -12.98 1.77 -31.10
N ALA A 967 -11.96 0.94 -30.85
CA ALA A 967 -11.20 0.98 -29.61
C ALA A 967 -10.52 2.33 -29.37
N ALA A 968 -10.00 2.99 -30.41
CA ALA A 968 -9.39 4.31 -30.28
C ALA A 968 -10.41 5.36 -29.81
N MET A 969 -11.59 5.40 -30.41
CA MET A 969 -12.62 6.36 -30.05
C MET A 969 -13.18 6.11 -28.64
N GLN A 970 -13.41 4.85 -28.28
CA GLN A 970 -13.84 4.48 -26.93
C GLN A 970 -12.79 4.85 -25.87
N ARG A 971 -11.50 4.64 -26.16
CA ARG A 971 -10.41 5.05 -25.27
C ARG A 971 -10.20 6.56 -25.20
N LEU A 972 -10.80 7.33 -26.11
CA LEU A 972 -10.86 8.79 -26.05
C LEU A 972 -12.16 9.31 -25.38
N GLY A 973 -12.96 8.43 -24.77
CA GLY A 973 -14.24 8.78 -24.13
C GLY A 973 -15.37 9.09 -25.12
N GLY A 974 -15.13 8.91 -26.42
CA GLY A 974 -16.10 9.08 -27.49
C GLY A 974 -16.94 7.83 -27.73
N ARG A 975 -17.91 7.94 -28.64
CA ARG A 975 -18.76 6.81 -29.08
C ARG A 975 -18.57 6.52 -30.55
N THR A 976 -18.82 5.28 -30.95
CA THR A 976 -18.77 4.85 -32.35
C THR A 976 -20.11 4.34 -32.83
N ILE A 977 -20.35 4.50 -34.14
CA ILE A 977 -21.50 3.92 -34.84
C ILE A 977 -20.94 3.09 -36.01
N PRO A 978 -20.87 1.75 -35.87
CA PRO A 978 -20.45 0.89 -36.96
C PRO A 978 -21.60 0.71 -37.96
N VAL A 979 -21.37 1.06 -39.22
CA VAL A 979 -22.35 0.86 -40.30
C VAL A 979 -22.05 -0.45 -41.00
N ALA A 980 -22.88 -1.47 -40.76
CA ALA A 980 -22.83 -2.72 -41.48
C ALA A 980 -23.35 -2.52 -42.91
N THR A 981 -22.47 -2.64 -43.90
CA THR A 981 -22.80 -2.47 -45.32
C THR A 981 -23.76 -3.53 -45.85
N GLU A 982 -23.90 -4.66 -45.15
CA GLU A 982 -24.88 -5.72 -45.40
C GLU A 982 -26.35 -5.31 -45.13
N HIS A 983 -26.56 -4.31 -44.26
CA HIS A 983 -27.88 -3.80 -43.89
C HIS A 983 -28.13 -2.35 -44.34
N SER A 984 -27.19 -1.77 -45.08
CA SER A 984 -27.22 -0.38 -45.54
C SER A 984 -28.04 -0.22 -46.82
N SER A 985 -28.68 0.95 -46.99
CA SER A 985 -29.41 1.35 -48.21
C SER A 985 -28.54 1.37 -49.47
N THR A 986 -27.22 1.26 -49.33
CA THR A 986 -26.26 1.03 -50.42
C THR A 986 -26.55 -0.25 -51.21
N GLN A 987 -27.15 -1.28 -50.60
CA GLN A 987 -27.62 -2.47 -51.36
C GLN A 987 -28.86 -2.19 -52.22
N LYS A 988 -29.64 -1.16 -51.89
CA LYS A 988 -30.80 -0.70 -52.66
C LYS A 988 -30.42 0.32 -53.75
N GLY A 989 -29.12 0.57 -53.95
CA GLY A 989 -28.59 1.50 -54.96
C GLY A 989 -28.39 2.94 -54.49
N GLU A 990 -28.36 3.20 -53.17
CA GLU A 990 -28.00 4.53 -52.65
C GLU A 990 -26.57 4.92 -53.03
N THR A 991 -26.38 6.17 -53.46
CA THR A 991 -25.07 6.69 -53.86
C THR A 991 -24.18 6.94 -52.64
N LEU A 992 -22.85 6.77 -52.79
CA LEU A 992 -21.89 7.05 -51.70
C LEU A 992 -22.04 8.48 -51.15
N GLN A 993 -22.38 9.43 -52.02
CA GLN A 993 -22.60 10.83 -51.68
C GLN A 993 -23.77 11.00 -50.71
N ASP A 994 -24.88 10.31 -50.94
CA ASP A 994 -26.08 10.42 -50.11
C ASP A 994 -25.92 9.67 -48.78
N THR A 995 -25.25 8.52 -48.79
CA THR A 995 -24.88 7.81 -47.57
C THR A 995 -23.96 8.68 -46.68
N VAL A 996 -22.94 9.32 -47.25
CA VAL A 996 -22.01 10.18 -46.50
C VAL A 996 -22.70 11.43 -45.94
N ARG A 997 -23.62 12.05 -46.68
CA ARG A 997 -24.44 13.18 -46.18
C ARG A 997 -25.31 12.76 -45.01
N THR A 998 -25.98 11.61 -45.14
CA THR A 998 -26.87 11.08 -44.11
C THR A 998 -26.11 10.81 -42.81
N LEU A 999 -24.97 10.12 -42.89
CA LEU A 999 -24.14 9.80 -41.72
C LEU A 999 -23.48 11.05 -41.11
N GLY A 1000 -23.16 12.04 -41.95
CA GLY A 1000 -22.63 13.33 -41.49
C GLY A 1000 -23.60 14.14 -40.63
N CYS A 1001 -24.91 13.88 -40.71
CA CYS A 1001 -25.90 14.51 -39.83
C CYS A 1001 -25.88 13.95 -38.39
N TYR A 1002 -25.30 12.77 -38.17
CA TYR A 1002 -25.35 12.05 -36.89
C TYR A 1002 -23.99 11.90 -36.20
N SER A 1003 -22.90 12.26 -36.86
CA SER A 1003 -21.55 12.03 -36.36
C SER A 1003 -20.64 13.24 -36.54
N ASP A 1004 -19.62 13.33 -35.68
CA ASP A 1004 -18.62 14.40 -35.70
C ASP A 1004 -17.45 14.10 -36.67
N ALA A 1005 -17.30 12.84 -37.11
CA ALA A 1005 -16.35 12.43 -38.16
C ALA A 1005 -16.74 11.06 -38.73
N ILE A 1006 -16.27 10.76 -39.95
CA ILE A 1006 -16.52 9.49 -40.64
C ILE A 1006 -15.19 8.86 -41.07
N VAL A 1007 -14.93 7.60 -40.66
CA VAL A 1007 -13.86 6.78 -41.21
C VAL A 1007 -14.39 5.99 -42.40
N LEU A 1008 -13.76 6.15 -43.56
CA LEU A 1008 -14.17 5.48 -44.80
C LEU A 1008 -13.10 4.50 -45.28
N ARG A 1009 -13.51 3.27 -45.62
CA ARG A 1009 -12.70 2.31 -46.38
C ARG A 1009 -13.52 1.75 -47.54
N HIS A 1010 -13.01 1.87 -48.77
CA HIS A 1010 -13.80 1.59 -49.98
C HIS A 1010 -12.93 1.04 -51.13
N PRO A 1011 -13.44 0.11 -51.97
CA PRO A 1011 -12.65 -0.52 -53.04
C PRO A 1011 -12.37 0.37 -54.26
N ASP A 1012 -13.16 1.43 -54.46
CA ASP A 1012 -12.93 2.45 -55.51
C ASP A 1012 -11.83 3.46 -55.12
N ASP A 1013 -10.96 3.79 -56.08
CA ASP A 1013 -9.83 4.71 -55.90
C ASP A 1013 -10.31 6.15 -55.67
N SER A 1014 -11.43 6.57 -56.26
CA SER A 1014 -11.97 7.94 -56.16
C SER A 1014 -12.83 8.20 -54.92
N SER A 1015 -13.07 7.16 -54.12
CA SER A 1015 -14.03 7.15 -53.01
C SER A 1015 -13.72 8.18 -51.91
N ALA A 1016 -12.46 8.31 -51.48
CA ALA A 1016 -12.07 9.25 -50.44
C ALA A 1016 -12.29 10.71 -50.86
N ALA A 1017 -11.92 11.06 -52.11
CA ALA A 1017 -12.14 12.40 -52.66
C ALA A 1017 -13.63 12.70 -52.85
N THR A 1018 -14.40 11.72 -53.32
CA THR A 1018 -15.85 11.83 -53.46
C THR A 1018 -16.52 12.05 -52.11
N ALA A 1019 -16.20 11.25 -51.10
CA ALA A 1019 -16.76 11.39 -49.76
C ALA A 1019 -16.44 12.76 -49.13
N ALA A 1020 -15.20 13.24 -49.28
CA ALA A 1020 -14.79 14.55 -48.77
C ALA A 1020 -15.60 15.71 -49.37
N LYS A 1021 -15.92 15.63 -50.67
CA LYS A 1021 -16.67 16.67 -51.38
C LYS A 1021 -18.10 16.85 -50.85
N PHE A 1022 -18.70 15.78 -50.31
CA PHE A 1022 -20.11 15.75 -49.92
C PHE A 1022 -20.35 15.60 -48.42
N SER A 1023 -19.30 15.41 -47.61
CA SER A 1023 -19.44 15.28 -46.16
C SER A 1023 -19.45 16.64 -45.46
N PRO A 1024 -20.39 16.89 -44.53
CA PRO A 1024 -20.36 18.07 -43.68
C PRO A 1024 -19.35 17.96 -42.52
N VAL A 1025 -18.76 16.79 -42.30
CA VAL A 1025 -17.84 16.49 -41.20
C VAL A 1025 -16.54 15.85 -41.72
N PRO A 1026 -15.45 15.84 -40.94
CA PRO A 1026 -14.18 15.26 -41.36
C PRO A 1026 -14.29 13.81 -41.86
N ILE A 1027 -13.62 13.53 -42.99
CA ILE A 1027 -13.48 12.18 -43.56
C ILE A 1027 -12.07 11.71 -43.27
N ILE A 1028 -11.92 10.51 -42.69
CA ILE A 1028 -10.63 9.87 -42.41
C ILE A 1028 -10.49 8.64 -43.30
N ASN A 1029 -9.45 8.63 -44.13
CA ASN A 1029 -9.19 7.56 -45.08
C ASN A 1029 -8.59 6.30 -44.41
N GLY A 1030 -9.42 5.26 -44.30
CA GLY A 1030 -9.08 3.91 -43.85
C GLY A 1030 -8.66 2.95 -44.98
N GLY A 1031 -8.48 3.47 -46.20
CA GLY A 1031 -8.03 2.76 -47.40
C GLY A 1031 -8.99 2.98 -48.59
N ASN A 1032 -8.46 3.47 -49.72
CA ASN A 1032 -9.21 3.63 -50.98
C ASN A 1032 -8.55 2.83 -52.12
N GLY A 1033 -9.28 1.84 -52.64
CA GLY A 1033 -8.87 0.97 -53.73
C GLY A 1033 -7.43 0.46 -53.63
N ALA A 1034 -6.66 0.56 -54.71
CA ALA A 1034 -5.24 0.18 -54.73
C ALA A 1034 -4.30 1.38 -54.48
N MET A 1035 -4.85 2.59 -54.34
CA MET A 1035 -4.10 3.85 -54.31
C MET A 1035 -3.41 4.12 -52.96
N GLU A 1036 -4.17 4.38 -51.88
CA GLU A 1036 -3.58 4.80 -50.61
C GLU A 1036 -4.26 4.19 -49.37
N HIS A 1037 -3.49 4.10 -48.29
CA HIS A 1037 -3.97 3.80 -46.94
C HIS A 1037 -3.19 4.65 -45.91
N PRO A 1038 -3.49 5.95 -45.80
CA PRO A 1038 -2.68 6.89 -45.02
C PRO A 1038 -2.56 6.52 -43.54
N THR A 1039 -3.67 6.07 -42.95
CA THR A 1039 -3.73 5.67 -41.55
C THR A 1039 -2.90 4.44 -41.21
N GLN A 1040 -2.63 3.56 -42.18
CA GLN A 1040 -1.71 2.43 -42.02
C GLN A 1040 -0.26 2.89 -42.19
N ALA A 1041 0.02 3.79 -43.15
CA ALA A 1041 1.38 4.31 -43.31
C ALA A 1041 1.87 5.09 -42.08
N PHE A 1042 1.02 5.90 -41.43
CA PHE A 1042 1.39 6.60 -40.19
C PHE A 1042 1.77 5.64 -39.07
N LEU A 1043 0.99 4.57 -38.87
CA LEU A 1043 1.28 3.63 -37.80
C LEU A 1043 2.48 2.73 -38.12
N ASP A 1044 2.74 2.44 -39.39
CA ASP A 1044 3.93 1.70 -39.82
C ASP A 1044 5.19 2.52 -39.50
N LEU A 1045 5.19 3.80 -39.87
CA LEU A 1045 6.29 4.71 -39.59
C LEU A 1045 6.49 4.93 -38.08
N PHE A 1046 5.40 5.05 -37.32
CA PHE A 1046 5.46 5.13 -35.86
C PHE A 1046 6.02 3.83 -35.24
N THR A 1047 5.66 2.67 -35.79
CA THR A 1047 6.20 1.37 -35.34
C THR A 1047 7.70 1.28 -35.56
N ILE A 1048 8.20 1.72 -36.72
CA ILE A 1048 9.64 1.75 -37.02
C ILE A 1048 10.37 2.63 -36.00
N ARG A 1049 9.85 3.83 -35.73
CA ARG A 1049 10.41 4.76 -34.74
C ARG A 1049 10.46 4.15 -33.34
N GLU A 1050 9.40 3.49 -32.90
CA GLU A 1050 9.33 2.93 -31.53
C GLU A 1050 10.18 1.67 -31.35
N GLU A 1051 10.29 0.82 -32.38
CA GLU A 1051 11.05 -0.43 -32.27
C GLU A 1051 12.56 -0.22 -32.49
N LEU A 1052 12.96 0.70 -33.37
CA LEU A 1052 14.37 0.95 -33.70
C LEU A 1052 14.93 2.23 -33.05
N GLY A 1053 14.10 3.04 -32.39
CA GLY A 1053 14.48 4.33 -31.78
C GLY A 1053 14.67 5.47 -32.78
N THR A 1054 14.88 5.17 -34.06
CA THR A 1054 15.05 6.15 -35.15
C THR A 1054 14.45 5.63 -36.45
N VAL A 1055 14.12 6.57 -37.35
CA VAL A 1055 13.71 6.28 -38.73
C VAL A 1055 14.81 6.67 -39.72
N ASN A 1056 15.88 7.34 -39.29
CA ASN A 1056 17.00 7.72 -40.14
C ASN A 1056 18.10 6.65 -40.11
N ASP A 1057 18.88 6.59 -41.18
CA ASP A 1057 20.02 5.71 -41.42
C ASP A 1057 19.72 4.20 -41.46
N ILE A 1058 18.45 3.83 -41.57
CA ILE A 1058 18.00 2.43 -41.63
C ILE A 1058 17.80 1.94 -43.06
N THR A 1059 17.88 0.62 -43.25
CA THR A 1059 17.58 -0.06 -44.51
C THR A 1059 16.23 -0.77 -44.42
N ILE A 1060 15.28 -0.37 -45.25
CA ILE A 1060 13.92 -0.94 -45.32
C ILE A 1060 13.80 -1.79 -46.59
N THR A 1061 13.50 -3.07 -46.42
CA THR A 1061 13.29 -4.02 -47.50
C THR A 1061 11.80 -4.33 -47.62
N PHE A 1062 11.21 -3.97 -48.75
CA PHE A 1062 9.83 -4.30 -49.09
C PHE A 1062 9.78 -5.60 -49.89
N THR A 1063 8.94 -6.55 -49.48
CA THR A 1063 8.81 -7.85 -50.14
C THR A 1063 7.36 -8.32 -50.27
N GLY A 1064 7.05 -9.08 -51.33
CA GLY A 1064 5.72 -9.62 -51.61
C GLY A 1064 5.00 -8.95 -52.78
N ASP A 1065 3.72 -8.60 -52.60
CA ASP A 1065 2.95 -7.82 -53.58
C ASP A 1065 3.20 -6.32 -53.42
N LEU A 1066 4.05 -5.77 -54.29
CA LEU A 1066 4.35 -4.34 -54.33
C LEU A 1066 3.53 -3.59 -55.38
N LYS A 1067 2.84 -4.30 -56.27
CA LYS A 1067 2.03 -3.70 -57.34
C LYS A 1067 0.70 -3.18 -56.80
N TYR A 1068 0.01 -3.97 -55.98
CA TYR A 1068 -1.28 -3.62 -55.38
C TYR A 1068 -1.17 -3.27 -53.89
N GLY A 1069 0.05 -3.25 -53.34
CA GLY A 1069 0.35 -2.94 -51.94
C GLY A 1069 0.17 -1.46 -51.59
N ARG A 1070 -1.08 -0.97 -51.49
CA ARG A 1070 -1.40 0.44 -51.15
C ARG A 1070 -0.74 0.97 -49.86
N THR A 1071 -0.45 0.07 -48.92
CA THR A 1071 0.25 0.38 -47.67
C THR A 1071 1.72 0.73 -47.93
N VAL A 1072 2.39 -0.01 -48.82
CA VAL A 1072 3.76 0.27 -49.27
C VAL A 1072 3.81 1.58 -50.05
N HIS A 1073 2.88 1.81 -50.97
CA HIS A 1073 2.84 3.06 -51.76
C HIS A 1073 2.70 4.28 -50.84
N SER A 1074 1.84 4.20 -49.83
CA SER A 1074 1.64 5.26 -48.85
C SER A 1074 2.87 5.46 -47.95
N LEU A 1075 3.52 4.38 -47.52
CA LEU A 1075 4.69 4.43 -46.66
C LEU A 1075 5.90 5.01 -47.41
N VAL A 1076 6.14 4.62 -48.66
CA VAL A 1076 7.20 5.17 -49.52
C VAL A 1076 7.07 6.69 -49.64
N LYS A 1077 5.86 7.21 -49.84
CA LYS A 1077 5.61 8.65 -49.86
C LYS A 1077 5.93 9.35 -48.54
N LEU A 1078 5.81 8.70 -47.39
CA LEU A 1078 6.19 9.29 -46.10
C LEU A 1078 7.70 9.20 -45.84
N LEU A 1079 8.34 8.12 -46.32
CA LEU A 1079 9.77 7.89 -46.16
C LEU A 1079 10.63 8.96 -46.84
N GLN A 1080 10.10 9.71 -47.82
CA GLN A 1080 10.81 10.83 -48.44
C GLN A 1080 11.25 11.92 -47.44
N PHE A 1081 10.61 12.00 -46.27
CA PHE A 1081 10.95 12.97 -45.22
C PHE A 1081 12.10 12.50 -44.30
N TYR A 1082 12.63 11.30 -44.51
CA TYR A 1082 13.62 10.63 -43.67
C TYR A 1082 14.81 10.11 -44.50
N GLU A 1083 15.96 9.99 -43.86
CA GLU A 1083 17.17 9.46 -44.50
C GLU A 1083 17.14 7.93 -44.44
N VAL A 1084 16.50 7.28 -45.41
CA VAL A 1084 16.38 5.81 -45.45
C VAL A 1084 16.91 5.22 -46.75
N ARG A 1085 17.36 3.96 -46.66
CA ARG A 1085 17.77 3.15 -47.81
C ARG A 1085 16.69 2.12 -48.10
N VAL A 1086 16.16 2.08 -49.31
CA VAL A 1086 15.05 1.20 -49.69
C VAL A 1086 15.52 0.10 -50.63
N GLN A 1087 15.15 -1.14 -50.33
CA GLN A 1087 15.35 -2.32 -51.17
C GLN A 1087 13.98 -2.87 -51.59
N LEU A 1088 13.79 -3.13 -52.87
CA LEU A 1088 12.55 -3.69 -53.42
C LEU A 1088 12.78 -5.13 -53.86
N VAL A 1089 12.01 -6.06 -53.30
CA VAL A 1089 12.10 -7.49 -53.63
C VAL A 1089 10.74 -8.02 -54.01
N SER A 1090 10.47 -8.22 -55.30
CA SER A 1090 9.20 -8.80 -55.74
C SER A 1090 9.33 -9.57 -57.06
N PRO A 1091 8.39 -10.49 -57.36
CA PRO A 1091 8.35 -11.12 -58.68
C PRO A 1091 8.06 -10.06 -59.74
N LYS A 1092 8.58 -10.20 -60.97
CA LYS A 1092 8.40 -9.19 -62.04
C LYS A 1092 6.93 -8.80 -62.28
N ALA A 1093 5.99 -9.74 -62.09
CA ALA A 1093 4.56 -9.50 -62.24
C ALA A 1093 3.96 -8.60 -61.13
N LEU A 1094 4.60 -8.51 -59.96
CA LEU A 1094 4.19 -7.73 -58.79
C LEU A 1094 5.21 -6.63 -58.46
N ALA A 1095 5.91 -6.12 -59.46
CA ALA A 1095 6.80 -4.97 -59.32
C ALA A 1095 6.01 -3.72 -58.89
N ILE A 1096 6.64 -2.86 -58.09
CA ILE A 1096 6.04 -1.59 -57.66
C ILE A 1096 5.69 -0.72 -58.90
N PRO A 1097 4.59 0.06 -58.90
CA PRO A 1097 4.25 0.91 -60.03
C PRO A 1097 5.35 1.92 -60.37
N GLU A 1098 5.54 2.18 -61.67
CA GLU A 1098 6.64 3.01 -62.18
C GLU A 1098 6.61 4.44 -61.60
N GLU A 1099 5.45 5.00 -61.32
CA GLU A 1099 5.31 6.32 -60.68
C GLU A 1099 5.92 6.35 -59.26
N VAL A 1100 5.64 5.33 -58.44
CA VAL A 1100 6.16 5.22 -57.07
C VAL A 1100 7.65 4.88 -57.09
N ARG A 1101 8.08 4.09 -58.08
CA ARG A 1101 9.49 3.78 -58.31
C ARG A 1101 10.30 5.04 -58.64
N GLN A 1102 9.81 5.88 -59.54
CA GLN A 1102 10.47 7.14 -59.90
C GLN A 1102 10.60 8.11 -58.73
N GLN A 1103 9.67 8.05 -57.75
CA GLN A 1103 9.79 8.82 -56.51
C GLN A 1103 10.97 8.35 -55.66
N LEU A 1104 11.18 7.04 -55.51
CA LEU A 1104 12.32 6.48 -54.76
C LEU A 1104 13.67 6.73 -55.45
N VAL A 1105 13.68 6.75 -56.78
CA VAL A 1105 14.87 7.09 -57.57
C VAL A 1105 15.20 8.58 -57.46
N SER A 1106 14.19 9.46 -57.57
CA SER A 1106 14.40 10.90 -57.50
C SER A 1106 14.76 11.39 -56.09
N SER A 1107 14.30 10.69 -55.03
CA SER A 1107 14.73 10.95 -53.65
C SER A 1107 16.10 10.37 -53.30
N GLY A 1108 16.72 9.57 -54.18
CA GLY A 1108 18.01 8.91 -53.94
C GLY A 1108 17.97 7.79 -52.91
N GLN A 1109 16.78 7.31 -52.53
CA GLN A 1109 16.59 6.32 -51.46
C GLN A 1109 16.67 4.87 -51.96
N LEU A 1110 16.40 4.62 -53.25
CA LEU A 1110 16.45 3.28 -53.83
C LEU A 1110 17.89 2.78 -53.95
N ILE A 1111 18.23 1.69 -53.26
CA ILE A 1111 19.58 1.10 -53.29
C ILE A 1111 19.65 -0.23 -54.05
N LEU A 1112 18.55 -0.98 -54.15
CA LEU A 1112 18.54 -2.30 -54.78
C LEU A 1112 17.14 -2.71 -55.23
N GLU A 1113 17.02 -3.28 -56.44
CA GLU A 1113 15.85 -4.01 -56.91
C GLU A 1113 16.26 -5.46 -57.21
N SER A 1114 15.50 -6.43 -56.69
CA SER A 1114 15.78 -7.86 -56.87
C SER A 1114 14.50 -8.66 -57.10
N THR A 1115 14.59 -9.74 -57.88
CA THR A 1115 13.51 -10.73 -58.03
C THR A 1115 13.68 -11.93 -57.10
N ALA A 1116 14.69 -11.92 -56.23
CA ALA A 1116 14.97 -12.97 -55.25
C ALA A 1116 15.37 -12.35 -53.90
N LEU A 1117 14.91 -12.95 -52.80
CA LEU A 1117 15.25 -12.55 -51.44
C LEU A 1117 16.49 -13.32 -50.99
N THR A 1118 17.68 -12.75 -51.19
CA THR A 1118 18.94 -13.42 -50.87
C THR A 1118 19.39 -13.18 -49.42
N PRO A 1119 20.24 -14.05 -48.84
CA PRO A 1119 20.82 -13.84 -47.52
C PRO A 1119 21.53 -12.49 -47.35
N GLU A 1120 22.19 -11.97 -48.39
CA GLU A 1120 22.90 -10.68 -48.33
C GLU A 1120 21.95 -9.49 -48.23
N ILE A 1121 20.78 -9.57 -48.88
CA ILE A 1121 19.72 -8.55 -48.79
C ILE A 1121 19.23 -8.50 -47.35
N ILE A 1122 18.86 -9.66 -46.80
CA ILE A 1122 18.36 -9.82 -45.43
C ILE A 1122 19.38 -9.37 -44.38
N ALA A 1123 20.67 -9.69 -44.56
CA ALA A 1123 21.72 -9.28 -43.63
C ALA A 1123 21.93 -7.75 -43.57
N ARG A 1124 21.49 -7.01 -44.60
CA ARG A 1124 21.58 -5.55 -44.65
C ARG A 1124 20.30 -4.87 -44.15
N SER A 1125 19.16 -5.54 -44.21
CA SER A 1125 17.86 -5.02 -43.77
C SER A 1125 17.81 -4.74 -42.27
N ASP A 1126 17.30 -3.56 -41.90
CA ASP A 1126 16.91 -3.21 -40.54
C ASP A 1126 15.38 -3.37 -40.35
N VAL A 1127 14.61 -3.20 -41.44
CA VAL A 1127 13.17 -3.47 -41.48
C VAL A 1127 12.87 -4.38 -42.67
N LEU A 1128 12.20 -5.50 -42.45
CA LEU A 1128 11.63 -6.36 -43.49
C LEU A 1128 10.11 -6.21 -43.49
N TYR A 1129 9.58 -5.46 -44.46
CA TYR A 1129 8.14 -5.21 -44.59
C TYR A 1129 7.55 -6.14 -45.66
N CYS A 1130 6.79 -7.14 -45.23
CA CYS A 1130 6.20 -8.15 -46.10
C CYS A 1130 4.73 -7.83 -46.39
N THR A 1131 4.30 -7.95 -47.65
CA THR A 1131 2.90 -7.80 -48.07
C THR A 1131 2.31 -9.11 -48.59
N ARG A 1132 1.05 -9.33 -48.23
CA ARG A 1132 0.22 -10.44 -48.74
C ARG A 1132 -0.13 -10.27 -50.21
N VAL A 1133 -0.06 -11.35 -50.97
CA VAL A 1133 -0.65 -11.45 -52.32
C VAL A 1133 -2.16 -11.66 -52.18
N GLN A 1134 -2.96 -10.70 -52.63
CA GLN A 1134 -4.41 -10.69 -52.47
C GLN A 1134 -5.11 -11.40 -53.64
N LYS A 1135 -5.82 -12.51 -53.37
CA LYS A 1135 -6.53 -13.30 -54.40
C LYS A 1135 -7.53 -12.47 -55.19
N GLU A 1136 -8.20 -11.54 -54.51
CA GLU A 1136 -9.24 -10.67 -55.05
C GLU A 1136 -8.73 -9.61 -56.05
N ARG A 1137 -7.42 -9.46 -56.24
CA ARG A 1137 -6.82 -8.47 -57.17
C ARG A 1137 -6.39 -9.07 -58.52
N PHE A 1138 -6.55 -10.38 -58.71
CA PHE A 1138 -6.20 -11.08 -59.95
C PHE A 1138 -7.44 -11.41 -60.75
N GLU A 1139 -7.44 -11.06 -62.04
CA GLU A 1139 -8.47 -11.50 -63.00
C GLU A 1139 -8.27 -12.98 -63.39
N ASP A 1140 -7.01 -13.42 -63.48
CA ASP A 1140 -6.63 -14.82 -63.73
C ASP A 1140 -6.20 -15.53 -62.43
N LEU A 1141 -6.98 -16.53 -62.04
CA LEU A 1141 -6.72 -17.36 -60.85
C LEU A 1141 -5.45 -18.21 -60.98
N ALA A 1142 -5.04 -18.58 -62.19
CA ALA A 1142 -3.82 -19.36 -62.41
C ALA A 1142 -2.56 -18.53 -62.09
N GLU A 1143 -2.60 -17.23 -62.38
CA GLU A 1143 -1.50 -16.31 -62.04
C GLU A 1143 -1.35 -16.11 -60.53
N TYR A 1144 -2.46 -16.01 -59.80
CA TYR A 1144 -2.46 -15.95 -58.34
C TYR A 1144 -1.82 -17.20 -57.71
N GLU A 1145 -2.23 -18.40 -58.14
CA GLU A 1145 -1.73 -19.67 -57.60
C GLU A 1145 -0.20 -19.82 -57.78
N ARG A 1146 0.34 -19.29 -58.88
CA ARG A 1146 1.78 -19.26 -59.14
C ARG A 1146 2.54 -18.30 -58.23
N LEU A 1147 1.95 -17.17 -57.84
CA LEU A 1147 2.64 -16.06 -57.17
C LEU A 1147 2.44 -16.02 -55.65
N LYS A 1148 1.37 -16.61 -55.11
CA LYS A 1148 0.97 -16.48 -53.70
C LYS A 1148 2.03 -16.91 -52.68
N ASN A 1149 2.91 -17.85 -53.05
CA ASN A 1149 3.98 -18.40 -52.21
C ASN A 1149 5.37 -18.09 -52.77
N ALA A 1150 5.51 -17.05 -53.60
CA ALA A 1150 6.78 -16.70 -54.23
C ALA A 1150 7.85 -16.27 -53.21
N PHE A 1151 7.43 -15.66 -52.10
CA PHE A 1151 8.29 -15.32 -50.96
C PHE A 1151 7.62 -15.77 -49.68
N VAL A 1152 8.29 -16.66 -48.95
CA VAL A 1152 7.86 -17.17 -47.66
C VAL A 1152 8.93 -16.78 -46.64
N ILE A 1153 8.55 -15.99 -45.65
CA ILE A 1153 9.42 -15.60 -44.54
C ILE A 1153 9.29 -16.67 -43.45
N ASP A 1154 10.36 -17.45 -43.29
CA ASP A 1154 10.51 -18.51 -42.30
C ASP A 1154 11.80 -18.30 -41.49
N ASN A 1155 12.07 -19.17 -40.52
CA ASN A 1155 13.26 -19.10 -39.69
C ASN A 1155 14.56 -19.30 -40.49
N THR A 1156 14.50 -19.96 -41.66
CA THR A 1156 15.66 -20.16 -42.53
C THR A 1156 16.08 -18.86 -43.21
N VAL A 1157 15.11 -18.06 -43.68
CA VAL A 1157 15.35 -16.72 -44.22
C VAL A 1157 15.86 -15.79 -43.12
N LEU A 1158 15.26 -15.83 -41.93
CA LEU A 1158 15.62 -14.96 -40.81
C LEU A 1158 16.95 -15.34 -40.13
N LYS A 1159 17.51 -16.52 -40.39
CA LYS A 1159 18.83 -16.92 -39.88
C LYS A 1159 19.94 -15.94 -40.28
N HIS A 1160 19.79 -15.28 -41.42
CA HIS A 1160 20.77 -14.33 -41.96
C HIS A 1160 20.48 -12.87 -41.61
N ALA A 1161 19.38 -12.59 -40.91
CA ALA A 1161 18.98 -11.24 -40.53
C ALA A 1161 19.76 -10.72 -39.32
N LYS A 1162 19.89 -9.39 -39.21
CA LYS A 1162 20.42 -8.73 -38.02
C LYS A 1162 19.57 -9.08 -36.79
N SER A 1163 20.19 -9.14 -35.61
CA SER A 1163 19.49 -9.35 -34.34
C SER A 1163 18.47 -8.25 -34.05
N GLN A 1164 18.80 -6.99 -34.35
CA GLN A 1164 17.90 -5.85 -34.20
C GLN A 1164 16.95 -5.59 -35.39
N MET A 1165 16.92 -6.45 -36.41
CA MET A 1165 15.99 -6.26 -37.54
C MET A 1165 14.55 -6.45 -37.07
N ILE A 1166 13.57 -5.74 -37.64
CA ILE A 1166 12.15 -6.00 -37.39
C ILE A 1166 11.41 -6.49 -38.65
N VAL A 1167 10.51 -7.45 -38.46
CA VAL A 1167 9.61 -7.99 -39.50
C VAL A 1167 8.22 -7.39 -39.31
N MET A 1168 7.73 -6.69 -40.33
CA MET A 1168 6.44 -5.98 -40.32
C MET A 1168 5.51 -6.53 -41.40
N HIS A 1169 4.19 -6.50 -41.14
CA HIS A 1169 3.18 -7.04 -42.04
C HIS A 1169 1.80 -6.38 -41.81
N PRO A 1170 1.10 -5.91 -42.86
CA PRO A 1170 -0.17 -5.17 -42.72
C PRO A 1170 -1.34 -6.03 -42.24
N LEU A 1171 -1.23 -7.36 -42.31
CA LEU A 1171 -2.24 -8.37 -41.93
C LEU A 1171 -3.60 -8.21 -42.68
N PRO A 1172 -4.40 -9.28 -42.82
CA PRO A 1172 -4.12 -10.67 -42.45
C PRO A 1172 -2.98 -11.25 -43.27
N ARG A 1173 -2.25 -12.24 -42.73
CA ARG A 1173 -1.24 -13.00 -43.48
C ARG A 1173 -1.84 -14.30 -44.03
N ASN A 1174 -1.36 -14.79 -45.17
CA ASN A 1174 -1.52 -16.18 -45.58
C ASN A 1174 -0.28 -16.99 -45.16
N GLN A 1175 0.43 -17.57 -46.15
CA GLN A 1175 1.62 -18.39 -45.98
C GLN A 1175 2.91 -17.59 -46.25
N GLU A 1176 2.83 -16.31 -46.61
CA GLU A 1176 3.99 -15.45 -46.86
C GLU A 1176 4.82 -15.15 -45.62
N VAL A 1177 4.26 -15.33 -44.42
CA VAL A 1177 4.98 -15.32 -43.14
C VAL A 1177 4.56 -16.57 -42.39
N CYS A 1178 5.50 -17.50 -42.15
CA CYS A 1178 5.22 -18.72 -41.42
C CYS A 1178 4.86 -18.44 -39.96
N GLU A 1179 3.98 -19.27 -39.38
CA GLU A 1179 3.53 -19.12 -37.98
C GLU A 1179 4.70 -19.22 -36.99
N GLU A 1180 5.75 -19.96 -37.31
CA GLU A 1180 6.96 -20.04 -36.48
C GLU A 1180 7.64 -18.69 -36.25
N VAL A 1181 7.47 -17.73 -37.18
CA VAL A 1181 8.03 -16.38 -37.05
C VAL A 1181 7.33 -15.60 -35.93
N ASP A 1182 6.11 -15.99 -35.49
CA ASP A 1182 5.41 -15.31 -34.38
C ASP A 1182 6.22 -15.29 -33.08
N PHE A 1183 7.05 -16.32 -32.89
CA PHE A 1183 7.84 -16.51 -31.69
C PHE A 1183 9.23 -15.86 -31.80
N ASP A 1184 9.58 -15.32 -32.96
CA ASP A 1184 10.81 -14.57 -33.17
C ASP A 1184 10.66 -13.15 -32.60
N GLN A 1185 11.64 -12.69 -31.81
CA GLN A 1185 11.60 -11.34 -31.20
C GLN A 1185 11.49 -10.23 -32.25
N ARG A 1186 11.99 -10.49 -33.46
CA ARG A 1186 11.96 -9.57 -34.61
C ARG A 1186 10.56 -9.43 -35.20
N ALA A 1187 9.61 -10.32 -34.89
CA ALA A 1187 8.23 -10.20 -35.36
C ALA A 1187 7.49 -9.02 -34.70
N ALA A 1188 7.42 -7.91 -35.44
CA ALA A 1188 6.83 -6.68 -34.97
C ALA A 1188 5.36 -6.51 -35.41
N TYR A 1189 4.81 -7.33 -36.29
CA TYR A 1189 3.47 -7.11 -36.88
C TYR A 1189 2.29 -7.13 -35.89
N PHE A 1190 2.38 -7.84 -34.76
CA PHE A 1190 1.40 -7.73 -33.67
C PHE A 1190 1.62 -6.48 -32.80
N ARG A 1191 2.89 -6.09 -32.56
CA ARG A 1191 3.21 -4.83 -31.87
C ARG A 1191 2.79 -3.62 -32.70
N GLN A 1192 3.02 -3.66 -34.01
CA GLN A 1192 2.51 -2.74 -35.02
C GLN A 1192 0.99 -2.58 -34.93
N MET A 1193 0.23 -3.66 -34.69
CA MET A 1193 -1.22 -3.57 -34.47
C MET A 1193 -1.55 -2.75 -33.20
N LYS A 1194 -0.82 -2.99 -32.11
CA LYS A 1194 -0.97 -2.25 -30.86
C LYS A 1194 -0.58 -0.78 -31.00
N TYR A 1195 0.53 -0.47 -31.66
CA TYR A 1195 0.93 0.92 -31.94
C TYR A 1195 -0.06 1.65 -32.85
N GLY A 1196 -0.70 0.92 -33.77
CA GLY A 1196 -1.79 1.41 -34.59
C GLY A 1196 -2.97 1.98 -33.82
N LEU A 1197 -3.26 1.46 -32.62
CA LEU A 1197 -4.29 2.02 -31.76
C LEU A 1197 -3.95 3.45 -31.34
N TYR A 1198 -2.74 3.68 -30.82
CA TYR A 1198 -2.33 4.99 -30.31
C TYR A 1198 -2.17 6.03 -31.43
N CYS A 1199 -1.65 5.61 -32.58
CA CYS A 1199 -1.58 6.49 -33.75
C CYS A 1199 -2.98 6.91 -34.24
N ARG A 1200 -3.97 6.01 -34.20
CA ARG A 1200 -5.36 6.33 -34.55
C ARG A 1200 -6.02 7.21 -33.50
N MET A 1201 -5.74 6.99 -32.20
CA MET A 1201 -6.19 7.89 -31.14
C MET A 1201 -5.65 9.31 -31.37
N ALA A 1202 -4.35 9.44 -31.67
CA ALA A 1202 -3.73 10.74 -31.90
C ALA A 1202 -4.35 11.44 -33.10
N LEU A 1203 -4.55 10.71 -34.19
CA LEU A 1203 -5.21 11.26 -35.39
C LEU A 1203 -6.63 11.74 -35.10
N LEU A 1204 -7.44 10.94 -34.38
CA LEU A 1204 -8.81 11.32 -34.01
C LEU A 1204 -8.82 12.58 -33.14
N ALA A 1205 -7.95 12.67 -32.14
CA ALA A 1205 -7.89 13.86 -31.30
C ALA A 1205 -7.38 15.09 -32.05
N LEU A 1206 -6.37 14.96 -32.93
CA LEU A 1206 -5.89 16.08 -33.74
C LEU A 1206 -6.98 16.64 -34.67
N VAL A 1207 -7.93 15.80 -35.10
CA VAL A 1207 -9.06 16.22 -35.96
C VAL A 1207 -10.25 16.74 -35.14
N MET A 1208 -10.57 16.12 -34.01
CA MET A 1208 -11.87 16.29 -33.32
C MET A 1208 -11.78 16.95 -31.94
N ALA A 1209 -10.60 17.09 -31.34
CA ALA A 1209 -10.44 17.71 -30.04
C ALA A 1209 -10.72 19.22 -30.11
N SER A 1210 -11.50 19.70 -29.14
CA SER A 1210 -11.96 21.09 -29.04
C SER A 1210 -10.84 21.98 -28.54
#